data_AF-A0A0P0UQS9-F1
#
_entry.id   AF-A0A0P0UQS9-F1
#
_cell.length_a   1.000
_cell.length_b   1.000
_cell.length_c   1.000
_cell.angle_alpha   90.00
_cell.angle_beta   90.00
_cell.angle_gamma   90.00
#
_symmetry.space_group_name_H-M   'P 1'
#
loop_
_entity.id
_entity.type
_entity.pdbx_description
1 polymer ?
#
loop_
_entity_poly.entity_id
_entity_poly.type
_entity_poly.pdbx_seq_one_letter_code
_entity_poly.pdbx_strand_id
1 'polypeptide(L)'
;MFYLSPLLIYIMNTLLTNSTQTHSSIANIAGGHISNVLNKLKQLLLFSALTLSLNVTAVDKPQSFDKEAYLNLNQEYNWNNPQTYYKKDNQGLLILKQVGSTVRNTLGATNSDNANQFGSTLKNNLKNQAINQAVSGTEGYINNKANEYANQFGAGRTEIQLGGFNSEALNYNIRTIQPLSELNEDSQDLIFFQGQLTSGQNHSERRETLNLGIGYRKLLEAGQSIAGINLFTDYETQSAHKRASIGLEYQRTNFKANFNKYQSLSDKKVIGSFTEEVLDGYDVKLEGQIPYLPWAKIKGTRYVWDKTTNANSVDIKGTILGVEVQLSDAARFEFGTEKSNSADSNSYARLSMAIPFKDSKFTNFKIADKAFKNTNKMQLGEFAWVERSNKIRIEKVTNGGTIILGEYNAFTVGATCTITDSASVSTVATTGSDGSVTLPSLSIPAGLVTMSCTGGTYTDEATGQTVDPAPTLRVVKKYSGTGPLTIIASPLSEIAYQLADAAGGIAGNIADKNTDVATAFGIKGVDFTGTIPTDLNNEAAGNDDAGKFGLVLAGISQMQESTPSVTIATLVADLNTDGILNMPNQDLTTAINTCMAGNTASDTDGIACNGASGNPGTAATAVKDNLAILASDSVLADIGTDANTSSTSDTTIAEFGSILPALTDFVNANLSAYQTYIDANPGSFASPATQAEVQAMITAVNAAVTAAASDSVLADIGTDANTASTSDTTIAEFGSILPALTDFVNANLSAYQTYIDANPGSFASPATQAEVQAMITAVNAAVNTPPTLSSSTPADNASAVAVASNIVLTFSKPMIKGSSGDIVLRRLISGTDTIIETFAFNSAKVTIGTGATQNVVTINPTADLVFNGVYHITIASGALTDVSANAYTGITNATTLNFEVIAQSIDGYKTVRSPDTDKLWLDRNLGATQVATSSTDSASYGDLYQWGRKADGHEDRTKTSTSSTLTSDITNASTTLFITSASDWVNVDSSGASRTAAWADGGSNDICPAGFSVPTDAELAADTTGATTTDIINSATAFSSFLKIPLAGFRARSNGTLNGVGTYALLWSRSAYGSSAARSLYIGGGGADFASDDRALGFSVRCIKD
;
A
#
# COMPACT_ATOMS: atom_id res chain seq x y z
N MET A 1 -17.57 -10.93 18.25
CA MET A 1 -18.39 -11.69 17.27
C MET A 1 -17.49 -12.34 16.22
N PHE A 2 -16.38 -12.98 16.64
CA PHE A 2 -15.42 -13.66 15.76
C PHE A 2 -15.59 -15.17 15.96
N TYR A 3 -16.45 -15.85 15.19
CA TYR A 3 -16.47 -17.33 15.04
C TYR A 3 -17.36 -17.83 13.87
N LEU A 4 -17.70 -17.01 12.86
CA LEU A 4 -18.56 -17.45 11.74
C LEU A 4 -17.81 -18.00 10.50
N SER A 5 -16.51 -17.75 10.34
CA SER A 5 -15.77 -18.21 9.14
C SER A 5 -15.46 -19.72 9.08
N PRO A 6 -15.07 -20.42 10.16
CA PRO A 6 -14.70 -21.84 10.06
C PRO A 6 -15.91 -22.79 10.02
N LEU A 7 -17.05 -22.42 10.62
CA LEU A 7 -18.25 -23.27 10.69
C LEU A 7 -18.98 -23.37 9.33
N LEU A 8 -18.96 -22.30 8.54
CA LEU A 8 -19.55 -22.27 7.18
C LEU A 8 -18.72 -23.10 6.19
N ILE A 9 -17.39 -23.09 6.33
CA ILE A 9 -16.45 -23.92 5.56
C ILE A 9 -16.60 -25.40 5.94
N TYR A 10 -16.80 -25.69 7.23
CA TYR A 10 -17.04 -27.06 7.71
C TYR A 10 -18.33 -27.66 7.17
N ILE A 11 -19.43 -26.89 7.12
CA ILE A 11 -20.74 -27.33 6.59
C ILE A 11 -20.69 -27.54 5.07
N MET A 12 -19.97 -26.70 4.33
CA MET A 12 -19.78 -26.90 2.88
C MET A 12 -18.89 -28.11 2.55
N ASN A 13 -17.85 -28.38 3.33
CA ASN A 13 -17.01 -29.57 3.15
C ASN A 13 -17.73 -30.88 3.54
N THR A 14 -18.65 -30.85 4.51
CA THR A 14 -19.44 -32.05 4.89
C THR A 14 -20.58 -32.35 3.90
N LEU A 15 -21.10 -31.35 3.18
CA LEU A 15 -22.08 -31.56 2.11
C LEU A 15 -21.46 -32.10 0.80
N LEU A 16 -20.17 -31.83 0.55
CA LEU A 16 -19.44 -32.31 -0.64
C LEU A 16 -18.79 -33.69 -0.47
N THR A 17 -18.62 -34.19 0.76
CA THR A 17 -17.91 -35.46 1.02
C THR A 17 -18.82 -36.68 1.21
N ASN A 18 -20.14 -36.49 1.37
CA ASN A 18 -21.09 -37.58 1.65
C ASN A 18 -21.91 -38.08 0.45
N SER A 19 -21.55 -37.75 -0.80
CA SER A 19 -22.17 -38.33 -2.00
C SER A 19 -21.23 -39.26 -2.79
N THR A 20 -20.50 -40.14 -2.11
CA THR A 20 -19.82 -41.26 -2.78
C THR A 20 -20.68 -42.53 -2.69
N GLN A 21 -21.78 -42.56 -3.44
CA GLN A 21 -22.20 -43.80 -4.09
C GLN A 21 -23.12 -43.51 -5.28
N THR A 22 -22.58 -43.86 -6.45
CA THR A 22 -23.24 -44.10 -7.75
C THR A 22 -24.06 -42.95 -8.35
N HIS A 23 -23.45 -42.15 -9.23
CA HIS A 23 -23.90 -41.91 -10.62
C HIS A 23 -22.86 -41.01 -11.32
N SER A 24 -22.04 -41.62 -12.18
CA SER A 24 -20.96 -41.00 -12.94
C SER A 24 -21.48 -40.35 -14.23
N SER A 25 -21.96 -39.10 -14.15
CA SER A 25 -22.19 -38.27 -15.36
C SER A 25 -22.20 -36.75 -15.16
N ILE A 26 -21.87 -36.19 -13.99
CA ILE A 26 -21.97 -34.72 -13.73
C ILE A 26 -20.61 -34.05 -13.41
N ALA A 27 -19.49 -34.78 -13.48
CA ALA A 27 -18.20 -34.28 -12.99
C ALA A 27 -17.46 -33.24 -13.89
N ASN A 28 -17.92 -32.94 -15.11
CA ASN A 28 -17.12 -32.13 -16.06
C ASN A 28 -17.61 -30.69 -16.32
N ILE A 29 -18.52 -30.13 -15.53
CA ILE A 29 -19.02 -28.74 -15.75
C ILE A 29 -18.77 -27.80 -14.54
N ALA A 30 -18.12 -28.26 -13.46
CA ALA A 30 -18.11 -27.53 -12.18
C ALA A 30 -16.74 -27.09 -11.64
N GLY A 31 -15.64 -27.25 -12.40
CA GLY A 31 -14.27 -27.03 -11.87
C GLY A 31 -13.78 -25.57 -11.83
N GLY A 32 -14.22 -24.70 -12.74
CA GLY A 32 -13.63 -23.35 -12.91
C GLY A 32 -14.49 -22.19 -12.42
N HIS A 33 -15.82 -22.26 -12.57
CA HIS A 33 -16.70 -21.10 -12.30
C HIS A 33 -17.11 -20.93 -10.82
N ILE A 34 -17.02 -21.99 -10.01
CA ILE A 34 -17.45 -21.96 -8.60
C ILE A 34 -16.41 -21.24 -7.73
N SER A 35 -15.11 -21.32 -8.04
CA SER A 35 -14.04 -20.68 -7.24
C SER A 35 -14.07 -19.14 -7.34
N ASN A 36 -14.37 -18.60 -8.53
CA ASN A 36 -14.44 -17.16 -8.76
C ASN A 36 -15.71 -16.52 -8.16
N VAL A 37 -16.85 -17.23 -8.20
CA VAL A 37 -18.08 -16.78 -7.52
C VAL A 37 -17.94 -16.87 -6.00
N LEU A 38 -17.25 -17.88 -5.47
CA LEU A 38 -16.99 -18.03 -4.04
C LEU A 38 -15.97 -17.01 -3.50
N ASN A 39 -14.96 -16.62 -4.30
CA ASN A 39 -14.03 -15.55 -3.96
C ASN A 39 -14.67 -14.15 -4.03
N LYS A 40 -15.57 -13.89 -5.00
CA LYS A 40 -16.37 -12.67 -5.06
C LYS A 40 -17.40 -12.60 -3.93
N LEU A 41 -17.98 -13.73 -3.51
CA LEU A 41 -18.86 -13.84 -2.34
C LEU A 41 -18.08 -13.64 -1.01
N LYS A 42 -16.84 -14.15 -0.90
CA LYS A 42 -15.93 -13.85 0.22
C LYS A 42 -15.59 -12.37 0.30
N GLN A 43 -15.28 -11.71 -0.81
CA GLN A 43 -15.02 -10.27 -0.84
C GLN A 43 -16.28 -9.46 -0.48
N LEU A 44 -17.47 -9.83 -0.98
CA LEU A 44 -18.74 -9.19 -0.62
C LEU A 44 -19.12 -9.39 0.86
N LEU A 45 -18.77 -10.53 1.46
CA LEU A 45 -18.92 -10.81 2.89
C LEU A 45 -17.88 -10.07 3.75
N LEU A 46 -16.68 -9.83 3.23
CA LEU A 46 -15.65 -8.97 3.85
C LEU A 46 -16.03 -7.47 3.78
N PHE A 47 -16.72 -7.02 2.73
CA PHE A 47 -17.25 -5.65 2.62
C PHE A 47 -18.48 -5.39 3.51
N SER A 48 -19.31 -6.41 3.76
CA SER A 48 -20.42 -6.32 4.72
C SER A 48 -19.98 -6.43 6.19
N ALA A 49 -18.76 -6.89 6.45
CA ALA A 49 -18.15 -6.90 7.79
C ALA A 49 -17.51 -5.55 8.19
N LEU A 50 -17.33 -4.60 7.27
CA LEU A 50 -16.71 -3.30 7.55
C LEU A 50 -17.68 -2.10 7.53
N THR A 51 -19.00 -2.32 7.38
CA THR A 51 -20.01 -1.25 7.37
C THR A 51 -21.14 -1.40 8.40
N LEU A 52 -21.00 -2.30 9.37
CA LEU A 52 -21.92 -2.44 10.51
C LEU A 52 -21.16 -2.62 11.83
N SER A 53 -20.23 -1.69 12.14
CA SER A 53 -19.71 -1.51 13.49
C SER A 53 -20.66 -0.65 14.33
N LEU A 54 -21.84 -1.19 14.67
CA LEU A 54 -22.56 -0.71 15.86
C LEU A 54 -21.88 -1.32 17.09
N ASN A 55 -20.84 -0.65 17.57
CA ASN A 55 -20.27 -0.92 18.89
C ASN A 55 -21.34 -0.61 19.95
N VAL A 56 -22.00 -1.65 20.46
CA VAL A 56 -22.71 -1.59 21.74
C VAL A 56 -21.94 -2.45 22.72
N THR A 57 -20.90 -1.89 23.33
CA THR A 57 -20.33 -2.42 24.57
C THR A 57 -21.06 -1.74 25.73
N ALA A 58 -21.68 -2.55 26.57
CA ALA A 58 -22.29 -2.13 27.83
C ALA A 58 -21.25 -1.44 28.72
N VAL A 59 -21.50 -0.20 29.11
CA VAL A 59 -20.83 0.47 30.23
C VAL A 59 -21.90 1.16 31.06
N ASP A 60 -21.97 0.77 32.33
CA ASP A 60 -22.82 1.35 33.36
C ASP A 60 -22.46 2.83 33.59
N LYS A 61 -23.29 3.75 33.05
CA LYS A 61 -23.73 5.03 33.63
C LYS A 61 -24.56 5.83 32.60
N PRO A 62 -25.60 6.57 33.03
CA PRO A 62 -26.56 7.18 32.11
C PRO A 62 -25.96 8.46 31.50
N GLN A 63 -25.54 8.40 30.24
CA GLN A 63 -25.31 9.59 29.42
C GLN A 63 -26.14 9.49 28.14
N SER A 64 -26.70 10.64 27.76
CA SER A 64 -27.72 10.81 26.72
C SER A 64 -27.24 10.34 25.35
N PHE A 65 -28.10 9.55 24.70
CA PHE A 65 -27.98 9.09 23.33
C PHE A 65 -27.80 10.28 22.36
N ASP A 66 -26.63 10.37 21.71
CA ASP A 66 -26.34 11.34 20.67
C ASP A 66 -26.96 10.89 19.33
N LYS A 67 -27.59 11.83 18.62
CA LYS A 67 -28.62 11.59 17.59
C LYS A 67 -28.09 11.69 16.15
N GLU A 68 -26.79 11.77 15.93
CA GLU A 68 -26.21 12.11 14.62
C GLU A 68 -25.48 10.95 13.93
N ALA A 69 -26.22 9.90 13.55
CA ALA A 69 -25.79 8.96 12.51
C ALA A 69 -27.00 8.41 11.75
N TYR A 70 -27.07 8.61 10.43
CA TYR A 70 -27.34 7.59 9.39
C TYR A 70 -27.89 8.16 8.06
N LEU A 71 -27.16 7.82 7.00
CA LEU A 71 -27.53 7.49 5.60
C LEU A 71 -28.40 8.47 4.77
N ASN A 72 -27.77 9.11 3.78
CA ASN A 72 -28.40 9.66 2.57
C ASN A 72 -27.97 8.83 1.35
N LEU A 73 -28.90 8.03 0.78
CA LEU A 73 -28.61 7.04 -0.29
C LEU A 73 -28.98 7.52 -1.70
N ASN A 74 -29.22 8.83 -1.90
CA ASN A 74 -29.64 9.36 -3.21
C ASN A 74 -28.52 10.11 -3.98
N GLN A 75 -27.25 9.99 -3.59
CA GLN A 75 -26.10 10.54 -4.34
C GLN A 75 -24.96 9.51 -4.49
N GLU A 76 -24.31 9.52 -5.65
CA GLU A 76 -23.00 8.90 -5.86
C GLU A 76 -21.93 9.63 -5.03
N TYR A 77 -21.09 8.89 -4.30
CA TYR A 77 -20.08 9.45 -3.40
C TYR A 77 -18.74 9.65 -4.14
N ASN A 78 -18.24 10.88 -4.19
CA ASN A 78 -16.96 11.23 -4.83
C ASN A 78 -15.91 11.61 -3.76
N TRP A 79 -14.76 10.94 -3.75
CA TRP A 79 -13.88 10.76 -2.57
C TRP A 79 -12.86 11.89 -2.29
N ASN A 80 -12.84 13.00 -3.03
CA ASN A 80 -11.67 13.91 -3.05
C ASN A 80 -11.94 15.42 -2.83
N ASN A 81 -12.74 15.83 -1.84
CA ASN A 81 -12.66 17.24 -1.38
C ASN A 81 -13.17 17.45 0.05
N PRO A 82 -12.37 18.00 1.00
CA PRO A 82 -12.88 18.45 2.29
C PRO A 82 -13.40 19.88 2.14
N GLN A 83 -14.72 20.06 2.06
CA GLN A 83 -15.33 21.38 2.14
C GLN A 83 -16.36 21.44 3.27
N THR A 84 -16.15 22.38 4.18
CA THR A 84 -17.02 22.76 5.30
C THR A 84 -18.35 23.34 4.79
N TYR A 85 -19.49 22.78 5.20
CA TYR A 85 -20.80 23.39 4.93
C TYR A 85 -21.72 23.42 6.16
N TYR A 86 -22.39 24.56 6.30
CA TYR A 86 -23.32 24.93 7.37
C TYR A 86 -24.71 24.29 7.22
N LYS A 87 -25.32 24.06 8.39
CA LYS A 87 -26.68 23.59 8.71
C LYS A 87 -27.78 23.90 7.67
N LYS A 88 -28.44 22.84 7.17
CA LYS A 88 -29.85 22.83 6.73
C LYS A 88 -30.47 21.45 6.96
N ASP A 89 -31.70 21.42 7.47
CA ASP A 89 -32.47 20.20 7.78
C ASP A 89 -32.57 19.26 6.56
N ASN A 90 -32.36 17.94 6.76
CA ASN A 90 -32.43 16.96 5.68
C ASN A 90 -33.90 16.69 5.25
N GLN A 91 -34.11 16.45 3.94
CA GLN A 91 -35.42 16.20 3.33
C GLN A 91 -36.14 14.97 3.90
N GLY A 92 -35.40 13.95 4.38
CA GLY A 92 -35.97 12.76 5.02
C GLY A 92 -36.61 13.05 6.38
N LEU A 93 -36.06 13.98 7.16
CA LEU A 93 -36.61 14.44 8.44
C LEU A 93 -37.78 15.41 8.23
N LEU A 94 -37.77 16.21 7.15
CA LEU A 94 -38.93 17.00 6.74
C LEU A 94 -40.08 16.10 6.28
N ILE A 95 -39.80 15.04 5.49
CA ILE A 95 -40.79 14.04 5.09
C ILE A 95 -41.27 13.21 6.30
N LEU A 96 -40.40 12.80 7.23
CA LEU A 96 -40.83 12.12 8.47
C LEU A 96 -41.60 13.06 9.42
N LYS A 97 -41.27 14.35 9.46
CA LYS A 97 -42.03 15.37 10.21
C LYS A 97 -43.35 15.69 9.53
N GLN A 98 -43.45 15.62 8.20
CA GLN A 98 -44.64 15.92 7.42
C GLN A 98 -45.59 14.73 7.31
N VAL A 99 -45.05 13.50 7.19
CA VAL A 99 -45.78 12.23 7.36
C VAL A 99 -46.16 12.06 8.83
N GLY A 100 -45.26 12.35 9.76
CA GLY A 100 -45.54 12.32 11.20
C GLY A 100 -46.44 13.45 11.68
N SER A 101 -46.52 14.60 10.99
CA SER A 101 -47.49 15.67 11.27
C SER A 101 -48.82 15.42 10.58
N THR A 102 -48.85 14.80 9.41
CA THR A 102 -50.08 14.33 8.76
C THR A 102 -50.68 13.17 9.57
N VAL A 103 -49.88 12.18 9.96
CA VAL A 103 -50.27 11.11 10.91
C VAL A 103 -50.70 11.72 12.26
N ARG A 104 -50.01 12.72 12.83
CA ARG A 104 -50.46 13.40 14.08
C ARG A 104 -51.71 14.27 13.92
N ASN A 105 -51.90 14.94 12.78
CA ASN A 105 -53.04 15.81 12.53
C ASN A 105 -54.28 15.00 12.10
N THR A 106 -54.09 13.84 11.49
CA THR A 106 -55.16 12.87 11.16
C THR A 106 -55.47 11.93 12.34
N LEU A 107 -54.51 11.64 13.23
CA LEU A 107 -54.68 10.83 14.45
C LEU A 107 -54.61 11.69 15.73
N GLY A 108 -55.30 12.84 15.72
CA GLY A 108 -55.27 13.89 16.75
C GLY A 108 -54.99 13.43 18.19
N ALA A 109 -54.09 14.17 18.84
CA ALA A 109 -53.80 14.29 20.27
C ALA A 109 -54.31 13.17 21.20
N THR A 110 -53.34 12.46 21.79
CA THR A 110 -53.35 11.98 23.18
C THR A 110 -54.71 11.54 23.73
N ASN A 111 -55.26 10.41 23.25
CA ASN A 111 -56.15 9.57 24.04
C ASN A 111 -56.24 8.17 23.43
N SER A 112 -56.05 7.14 24.26
CA SER A 112 -56.11 5.71 23.90
C SER A 112 -57.45 5.28 23.30
N ASP A 113 -58.48 6.11 23.43
CA ASP A 113 -59.85 5.80 23.03
C ASP A 113 -60.08 5.97 21.51
N ASN A 114 -59.26 6.78 20.83
CA ASN A 114 -59.35 6.97 19.38
C ASN A 114 -58.69 5.85 18.57
N ALA A 115 -57.67 5.17 19.11
CA ALA A 115 -57.12 3.94 18.53
C ALA A 115 -58.12 2.78 18.64
N ASN A 116 -58.89 2.74 19.75
CA ASN A 116 -60.01 1.81 19.91
C ASN A 116 -61.18 2.17 18.98
N GLN A 117 -61.45 3.46 18.71
CA GLN A 117 -62.44 3.88 17.71
C GLN A 117 -62.01 3.57 16.27
N PHE A 118 -60.77 3.88 15.86
CA PHE A 118 -60.25 3.51 14.53
C PHE A 118 -60.22 1.98 14.37
N GLY A 119 -59.76 1.25 15.40
CA GLY A 119 -59.83 -0.21 15.45
C GLY A 119 -61.27 -0.73 15.33
N SER A 120 -62.25 -0.09 15.97
CA SER A 120 -63.68 -0.50 15.90
C SER A 120 -64.38 -0.11 14.59
N THR A 121 -64.03 1.03 13.99
CA THR A 121 -64.58 1.54 12.72
C THR A 121 -63.94 0.85 11.53
N LEU A 122 -62.62 0.57 11.57
CA LEU A 122 -61.93 -0.29 10.63
C LEU A 122 -62.42 -1.74 10.77
N LYS A 123 -62.61 -2.24 11.99
CA LYS A 123 -63.23 -3.55 12.25
C LYS A 123 -64.63 -3.61 11.66
N ASN A 124 -65.50 -2.62 11.88
CA ASN A 124 -66.88 -2.64 11.35
C ASN A 124 -66.92 -2.45 9.83
N ASN A 125 -66.05 -1.62 9.24
CA ASN A 125 -66.00 -1.41 7.80
C ASN A 125 -65.30 -2.55 7.03
N LEU A 126 -64.18 -3.12 7.50
CA LEU A 126 -63.61 -4.34 6.90
C LEU A 126 -64.54 -5.55 7.12
N LYS A 127 -65.16 -5.68 8.30
CA LYS A 127 -66.13 -6.74 8.59
C LYS A 127 -67.41 -6.60 7.77
N ASN A 128 -67.76 -5.42 7.25
CA ASN A 128 -68.95 -5.22 6.41
C ASN A 128 -68.65 -5.12 4.90
N GLN A 129 -67.47 -4.67 4.46
CA GLN A 129 -67.10 -4.61 3.03
C GLN A 129 -66.24 -5.79 2.58
N ALA A 130 -65.18 -6.14 3.32
CA ALA A 130 -64.29 -7.24 2.93
C ALA A 130 -64.95 -8.60 3.18
N ILE A 131 -65.76 -8.73 4.23
CA ILE A 131 -66.59 -9.94 4.42
C ILE A 131 -67.69 -9.94 3.36
N ASN A 132 -68.57 -8.96 3.21
CA ASN A 132 -69.66 -9.09 2.20
C ASN A 132 -69.17 -9.26 0.74
N GLN A 133 -68.01 -8.72 0.33
CA GLN A 133 -67.44 -9.01 -1.00
C GLN A 133 -66.67 -10.34 -1.10
N ALA A 134 -65.98 -10.79 -0.05
CA ALA A 134 -65.31 -12.10 -0.05
C ALA A 134 -66.26 -13.28 0.28
N VAL A 135 -67.39 -13.00 0.94
CA VAL A 135 -68.39 -13.96 1.45
C VAL A 135 -69.53 -14.19 0.46
N SER A 136 -69.99 -13.18 -0.28
CA SER A 136 -71.18 -13.35 -1.14
C SER A 136 -70.94 -14.08 -2.46
N GLY A 137 -69.70 -14.17 -2.96
CA GLY A 137 -69.42 -14.71 -4.30
C GLY A 137 -69.04 -16.18 -4.38
N THR A 138 -68.61 -16.83 -3.28
CA THR A 138 -68.03 -18.19 -3.38
C THR A 138 -67.96 -19.00 -2.07
N GLU A 139 -68.73 -18.65 -1.03
CA GLU A 139 -68.60 -19.33 0.27
C GLU A 139 -69.24 -20.72 0.38
N GLY A 140 -70.14 -21.12 -0.53
CA GLY A 140 -70.75 -22.46 -0.46
C GLY A 140 -69.85 -23.60 -0.93
N TYR A 141 -68.99 -23.34 -1.93
CA TYR A 141 -68.34 -24.42 -2.71
C TYR A 141 -66.82 -24.47 -2.54
N ILE A 142 -66.14 -23.32 -2.42
CA ILE A 142 -64.68 -23.28 -2.23
C ILE A 142 -64.32 -23.53 -0.77
N ASN A 143 -65.08 -22.99 0.19
CA ASN A 143 -64.68 -23.04 1.60
C ASN A 143 -64.85 -24.43 2.24
N ASN A 144 -65.83 -25.24 1.79
CA ASN A 144 -65.99 -26.60 2.30
C ASN A 144 -64.99 -27.58 1.66
N LYS A 145 -64.78 -27.54 0.33
CA LYS A 145 -63.81 -28.43 -0.34
C LYS A 145 -62.35 -28.03 -0.10
N ALA A 146 -62.01 -26.74 -0.05
CA ALA A 146 -60.64 -26.32 0.19
C ALA A 146 -60.22 -26.56 1.64
N ASN A 147 -61.13 -26.46 2.63
CA ASN A 147 -60.81 -26.83 4.02
C ASN A 147 -60.79 -28.36 4.22
N GLU A 148 -61.66 -29.15 3.56
CA GLU A 148 -61.55 -30.62 3.59
C GLU A 148 -60.23 -31.11 2.97
N TYR A 149 -59.78 -30.49 1.88
CA TYR A 149 -58.54 -30.87 1.19
C TYR A 149 -57.29 -30.32 1.88
N ALA A 150 -57.32 -29.09 2.42
CA ALA A 150 -56.19 -28.51 3.16
C ALA A 150 -55.99 -29.17 4.53
N ASN A 151 -57.06 -29.60 5.21
CA ASN A 151 -56.97 -30.28 6.50
C ASN A 151 -56.55 -31.76 6.39
N GLN A 152 -56.51 -32.36 5.19
CA GLN A 152 -55.99 -33.72 4.99
C GLN A 152 -54.46 -33.82 5.07
N PHE A 153 -53.72 -32.70 4.92
CA PHE A 153 -52.25 -32.69 4.82
C PHE A 153 -51.52 -32.13 6.07
N GLY A 154 -52.21 -31.91 7.20
CA GLY A 154 -51.59 -31.49 8.46
C GLY A 154 -51.51 -29.97 8.68
N ALA A 155 -50.57 -29.51 9.50
CA ALA A 155 -50.52 -28.17 10.11
C ALA A 155 -50.18 -26.99 9.18
N GLY A 156 -50.29 -27.10 7.84
CA GLY A 156 -49.86 -26.05 6.91
C GLY A 156 -50.70 -24.76 6.90
N ARG A 157 -50.32 -23.81 6.05
CA ARG A 157 -50.91 -22.46 5.99
C ARG A 157 -51.42 -22.12 4.59
N THR A 158 -52.62 -21.53 4.50
CA THR A 158 -53.20 -21.01 3.25
C THR A 158 -53.63 -19.55 3.42
N GLU A 159 -53.39 -18.70 2.41
CA GLU A 159 -53.66 -17.26 2.46
C GLU A 159 -54.20 -16.74 1.11
N ILE A 160 -55.13 -15.78 1.18
CA ILE A 160 -55.69 -15.10 0.00
C ILE A 160 -55.34 -13.61 0.10
N GLN A 161 -54.58 -13.11 -0.86
CA GLN A 161 -54.20 -11.71 -0.96
C GLN A 161 -54.98 -11.03 -2.09
N LEU A 162 -55.49 -9.82 -1.83
CA LEU A 162 -56.23 -9.00 -2.79
C LEU A 162 -55.54 -7.64 -2.94
N GLY A 163 -55.38 -7.14 -4.16
CA GLY A 163 -54.71 -5.86 -4.42
C GLY A 163 -55.18 -5.16 -5.70
N GLY A 164 -54.71 -3.94 -5.95
CA GLY A 164 -55.14 -3.17 -7.14
C GLY A 164 -56.48 -2.45 -6.97
N PHE A 165 -56.70 -1.80 -5.82
CA PHE A 165 -57.95 -1.08 -5.53
C PHE A 165 -58.18 0.16 -6.43
N ASN A 166 -57.22 0.52 -7.28
CA ASN A 166 -57.29 1.65 -8.22
C ASN A 166 -57.36 1.20 -9.70
N SER A 167 -57.42 -0.10 -10.01
CA SER A 167 -57.55 -0.63 -11.38
C SER A 167 -58.96 -1.16 -11.65
N GLU A 168 -59.37 -1.22 -12.92
CA GLU A 168 -60.71 -1.68 -13.35
C GLU A 168 -61.07 -3.12 -12.91
N ALA A 169 -60.09 -3.91 -12.45
CA ALA A 169 -60.28 -5.23 -11.83
C ALA A 169 -59.32 -5.46 -10.64
N LEU A 170 -59.77 -6.26 -9.66
CA LEU A 170 -58.99 -6.68 -8.48
C LEU A 170 -57.93 -7.74 -8.85
N ASN A 171 -56.67 -7.53 -8.44
CA ASN A 171 -55.63 -8.56 -8.45
C ASN A 171 -55.86 -9.53 -7.28
N TYR A 172 -55.74 -10.83 -7.52
CA TYR A 172 -55.83 -11.85 -6.49
C TYR A 172 -54.59 -12.74 -6.49
N ASN A 173 -54.20 -13.23 -5.31
CA ASN A 173 -53.11 -14.17 -5.12
C ASN A 173 -53.52 -15.19 -4.06
N ILE A 174 -53.66 -16.45 -4.47
CA ILE A 174 -54.02 -17.57 -3.60
C ILE A 174 -52.75 -18.40 -3.41
N ARG A 175 -52.30 -18.57 -2.16
CA ARG A 175 -51.06 -19.30 -1.85
C ARG A 175 -51.24 -20.27 -0.68
N THR A 176 -50.57 -21.41 -0.76
CA THR A 176 -50.54 -22.45 0.28
C THR A 176 -49.12 -22.97 0.48
N ILE A 177 -48.75 -23.25 1.72
CA ILE A 177 -47.49 -23.87 2.11
C ILE A 177 -47.79 -25.03 3.05
N GLN A 178 -47.27 -26.21 2.71
CA GLN A 178 -47.57 -27.46 3.39
C GLN A 178 -46.28 -28.18 3.76
N PRO A 179 -46.14 -28.70 4.99
CA PRO A 179 -45.01 -29.56 5.35
C PRO A 179 -45.08 -30.87 4.55
N LEU A 180 -43.94 -31.32 4.02
CA LEU A 180 -43.75 -32.64 3.43
C LEU A 180 -42.98 -33.58 4.39
N SER A 181 -42.24 -33.02 5.35
CA SER A 181 -41.62 -33.76 6.45
C SER A 181 -42.50 -33.72 7.70
N GLU A 182 -42.34 -34.71 8.60
CA GLU A 182 -42.97 -34.68 9.91
C GLU A 182 -42.51 -33.44 10.69
N LEU A 183 -43.47 -32.71 11.28
CA LEU A 183 -43.21 -31.48 12.01
C LEU A 183 -43.79 -31.58 13.42
N ASN A 184 -42.91 -31.50 14.42
CA ASN A 184 -43.26 -31.40 15.84
C ASN A 184 -42.44 -30.28 16.50
N GLU A 185 -42.64 -30.04 17.79
CA GLU A 185 -41.98 -28.95 18.53
C GLU A 185 -40.44 -29.10 18.62
N ASP A 186 -39.90 -30.31 18.42
CA ASP A 186 -38.46 -30.62 18.48
C ASP A 186 -37.77 -30.62 17.10
N SER A 187 -38.53 -30.59 16.01
CA SER A 187 -38.02 -30.65 14.63
C SER A 187 -37.00 -29.53 14.35
N GLN A 188 -35.81 -29.90 13.85
CA GLN A 188 -34.74 -28.95 13.50
C GLN A 188 -34.73 -28.61 12.01
N ASP A 189 -35.50 -29.32 11.20
CA ASP A 189 -35.58 -29.18 9.76
C ASP A 189 -37.01 -29.37 9.24
N LEU A 190 -37.29 -28.74 8.10
CA LEU A 190 -38.60 -28.75 7.44
C LEU A 190 -38.39 -28.82 5.93
N ILE A 191 -38.91 -29.89 5.31
CA ILE A 191 -39.16 -29.95 3.87
C ILE A 191 -40.61 -29.52 3.65
N PHE A 192 -40.85 -28.59 2.73
CA PHE A 192 -42.17 -28.06 2.45
C PHE A 192 -42.45 -27.94 0.95
N PHE A 193 -43.73 -28.03 0.62
CA PHE A 193 -44.27 -27.65 -0.68
C PHE A 193 -44.92 -26.28 -0.57
N GLN A 194 -44.73 -25.41 -1.57
CA GLN A 194 -45.47 -24.17 -1.71
C GLN A 194 -46.09 -24.08 -3.10
N GLY A 195 -47.41 -23.88 -3.14
CA GLY A 195 -48.16 -23.66 -4.37
C GLY A 195 -48.87 -22.32 -4.33
N GLN A 196 -48.91 -21.61 -5.45
CA GLN A 196 -49.66 -20.36 -5.54
C GLN A 196 -50.19 -20.09 -6.95
N LEU A 197 -51.30 -19.36 -7.01
CA LEU A 197 -51.93 -18.87 -8.22
C LEU A 197 -52.10 -17.36 -8.09
N THR A 198 -51.44 -16.61 -8.98
CA THR A 198 -51.45 -15.14 -8.97
C THR A 198 -52.09 -14.61 -10.25
N SER A 199 -53.08 -13.74 -10.11
CA SER A 199 -53.61 -12.90 -11.21
C SER A 199 -52.97 -11.52 -11.13
N GLY A 200 -52.43 -11.04 -12.26
CA GLY A 200 -51.81 -9.72 -12.32
C GLY A 200 -51.85 -9.08 -13.70
N GLN A 201 -51.82 -7.75 -13.73
CA GLN A 201 -51.60 -7.01 -14.97
C GLN A 201 -50.13 -7.09 -15.39
N ASN A 202 -49.90 -7.40 -16.67
CA ASN A 202 -48.60 -7.42 -17.34
C ASN A 202 -48.77 -6.69 -18.68
N HIS A 203 -48.17 -5.50 -18.83
CA HIS A 203 -48.32 -4.64 -20.03
C HIS A 203 -49.78 -4.45 -20.48
N SER A 204 -50.64 -4.02 -19.55
CA SER A 204 -52.08 -3.79 -19.75
C SER A 204 -52.97 -5.04 -19.93
N GLU A 205 -52.39 -6.22 -20.14
CA GLU A 205 -53.11 -7.50 -20.23
C GLU A 205 -53.14 -8.23 -18.88
N ARG A 206 -54.27 -8.86 -18.55
CA ARG A 206 -54.43 -9.63 -17.31
C ARG A 206 -53.97 -11.06 -17.52
N ARG A 207 -52.99 -11.53 -16.75
CA ARG A 207 -52.44 -12.90 -16.86
C ARG A 207 -52.48 -13.65 -15.53
N GLU A 208 -52.63 -14.97 -15.62
CA GLU A 208 -52.61 -15.88 -14.48
C GLU A 208 -51.32 -16.70 -14.49
N THR A 209 -50.60 -16.69 -13.37
CA THR A 209 -49.36 -17.43 -13.18
C THR A 209 -49.55 -18.47 -12.07
N LEU A 210 -49.32 -19.73 -12.41
CA LEU A 210 -49.20 -20.83 -11.47
C LEU A 210 -47.73 -20.98 -11.07
N ASN A 211 -47.44 -20.99 -9.77
CA ASN A 211 -46.10 -21.29 -9.28
C ASN A 211 -46.14 -22.48 -8.33
N LEU A 212 -45.25 -23.44 -8.56
CA LEU A 212 -45.12 -24.65 -7.75
C LEU A 212 -43.66 -24.75 -7.30
N GLY A 213 -43.44 -24.95 -6.00
CA GLY A 213 -42.10 -25.05 -5.46
C GLY A 213 -41.97 -25.99 -4.29
N ILE A 214 -40.74 -26.43 -4.09
CA ILE A 214 -40.30 -27.21 -2.95
C ILE A 214 -39.19 -26.44 -2.23
N GLY A 215 -39.12 -26.57 -0.92
CA GLY A 215 -38.09 -25.92 -0.13
C GLY A 215 -37.69 -26.74 1.08
N TYR A 216 -36.50 -26.42 1.58
CA TYR A 216 -35.92 -26.97 2.78
C TYR A 216 -35.49 -25.84 3.70
N ARG A 217 -35.85 -25.92 4.98
CA ARG A 217 -35.45 -24.96 6.03
C ARG A 217 -34.85 -25.71 7.20
N LYS A 218 -33.80 -25.14 7.79
CA LYS A 218 -33.11 -25.67 8.97
C LYS A 218 -32.98 -24.61 10.05
N LEU A 219 -33.28 -24.98 11.28
CA LEU A 219 -32.98 -24.17 12.47
C LEU A 219 -31.49 -24.18 12.75
N LEU A 220 -30.94 -22.99 12.95
CA LEU A 220 -29.56 -22.74 13.32
C LEU A 220 -29.51 -22.02 14.67
N GLU A 221 -28.32 -21.92 15.26
CA GLU A 221 -28.08 -21.14 16.49
C GLU A 221 -29.04 -21.51 17.63
N ALA A 222 -29.23 -22.81 17.89
CA ALA A 222 -30.17 -23.33 18.89
C ALA A 222 -31.63 -22.82 18.75
N GLY A 223 -32.04 -22.57 17.51
CA GLY A 223 -33.37 -22.09 17.14
C GLY A 223 -33.50 -20.57 17.02
N GLN A 224 -32.40 -19.81 16.99
CA GLN A 224 -32.46 -18.35 16.85
C GLN A 224 -32.55 -17.85 15.40
N SER A 225 -32.21 -18.71 14.42
CA SER A 225 -32.26 -18.37 13.00
C SER A 225 -32.70 -19.57 12.16
N ILE A 226 -33.24 -19.29 10.97
CA ILE A 226 -33.55 -20.27 9.94
C ILE A 226 -32.69 -19.98 8.72
N ALA A 227 -32.04 -21.00 8.17
CA ALA A 227 -31.47 -20.96 6.83
C ALA A 227 -32.28 -21.90 5.92
N GLY A 228 -32.52 -21.49 4.68
CA GLY A 228 -33.30 -22.30 3.74
C GLY A 228 -32.87 -22.17 2.29
N ILE A 229 -33.27 -23.16 1.50
CA ILE A 229 -33.12 -23.22 0.05
C ILE A 229 -34.46 -23.62 -0.57
N ASN A 230 -34.82 -23.03 -1.70
CA ASN A 230 -36.05 -23.35 -2.40
C ASN A 230 -35.86 -23.41 -3.92
N LEU A 231 -36.70 -24.19 -4.59
CA LEU A 231 -36.75 -24.36 -6.04
C LEU A 231 -38.20 -24.20 -6.49
N PHE A 232 -38.44 -23.37 -7.51
CA PHE A 232 -39.76 -23.14 -8.07
C PHE A 232 -39.77 -23.30 -9.59
N THR A 233 -40.92 -23.75 -10.11
CA THR A 233 -41.31 -23.61 -11.51
C THR A 233 -42.55 -22.73 -11.61
N ASP A 234 -42.54 -21.83 -12.58
CA ASP A 234 -43.61 -20.89 -12.86
C ASP A 234 -44.15 -21.14 -14.27
N TYR A 235 -45.48 -21.12 -14.40
CA TYR A 235 -46.18 -21.25 -15.67
C TYR A 235 -47.24 -20.16 -15.81
N GLU A 236 -47.15 -19.36 -16.86
CA GLU A 236 -48.17 -18.34 -17.20
C GLU A 236 -49.13 -18.90 -18.25
N THR A 237 -50.43 -18.93 -17.96
CA THR A 237 -51.41 -19.72 -18.73
C THR A 237 -51.69 -19.17 -20.13
N GLN A 238 -51.69 -17.85 -20.30
CA GLN A 238 -52.08 -17.20 -21.57
C GLN A 238 -50.95 -17.18 -22.59
N SER A 239 -49.72 -16.89 -22.16
CA SER A 239 -48.52 -16.93 -23.00
C SER A 239 -47.88 -18.31 -23.05
N ALA A 240 -48.28 -19.23 -22.16
CA ALA A 240 -47.65 -20.51 -21.92
C ALA A 240 -46.14 -20.40 -21.60
N HIS A 241 -45.67 -19.23 -21.13
CA HIS A 241 -44.29 -19.03 -20.73
C HIS A 241 -43.94 -19.84 -19.48
N LYS A 242 -42.69 -20.32 -19.43
CA LYS A 242 -42.16 -21.17 -18.36
C LYS A 242 -40.90 -20.56 -17.77
N ARG A 243 -40.75 -20.63 -16.46
CA ARG A 243 -39.57 -20.13 -15.73
C ARG A 243 -39.21 -21.07 -14.58
N ALA A 244 -37.93 -21.19 -14.28
CA ALA A 244 -37.42 -21.80 -13.05
C ALA A 244 -36.76 -20.77 -12.16
N SER A 245 -36.71 -21.03 -10.85
CA SER A 245 -35.92 -20.22 -9.93
C SER A 245 -35.36 -21.00 -8.77
N ILE A 246 -34.16 -20.64 -8.34
CA ILE A 246 -33.54 -21.09 -7.10
C ILE A 246 -33.45 -19.92 -6.11
N GLY A 247 -33.80 -20.18 -4.85
CA GLY A 247 -33.82 -19.17 -3.79
C GLY A 247 -33.04 -19.61 -2.55
N LEU A 248 -32.38 -18.65 -1.90
CA LEU A 248 -31.72 -18.79 -0.60
C LEU A 248 -32.40 -17.88 0.42
N GLU A 249 -32.58 -18.39 1.64
CA GLU A 249 -33.29 -17.70 2.72
C GLU A 249 -32.44 -17.67 3.99
N TYR A 250 -32.42 -16.52 4.66
CA TYR A 250 -31.95 -16.39 6.04
C TYR A 250 -32.93 -15.57 6.86
N GLN A 251 -33.46 -16.14 7.94
CA GLN A 251 -34.52 -15.53 8.74
C GLN A 251 -34.14 -15.52 10.22
N ARG A 252 -34.40 -14.39 10.87
CA ARG A 252 -34.43 -14.18 12.33
C ARG A 252 -35.77 -13.53 12.70
N THR A 253 -36.05 -13.38 13.98
CA THR A 253 -37.34 -12.81 14.44
C THR A 253 -37.55 -11.37 14.01
N ASN A 254 -36.46 -10.60 13.86
CA ASN A 254 -36.48 -9.17 13.53
C ASN A 254 -35.96 -8.85 12.12
N PHE A 255 -35.44 -9.84 11.38
CA PHE A 255 -34.79 -9.62 10.09
C PHE A 255 -34.94 -10.83 9.16
N LYS A 256 -35.17 -10.59 7.87
CA LYS A 256 -35.17 -11.61 6.83
C LYS A 256 -34.40 -11.12 5.60
N ALA A 257 -33.59 -12.00 5.04
CA ALA A 257 -32.91 -11.80 3.77
C ALA A 257 -33.22 -12.97 2.83
N ASN A 258 -33.54 -12.64 1.58
CA ASN A 258 -33.81 -13.62 0.54
C ASN A 258 -33.09 -13.22 -0.74
N PHE A 259 -32.52 -14.20 -1.42
CA PHE A 259 -31.90 -14.03 -2.73
C PHE A 259 -32.52 -15.04 -3.68
N ASN A 260 -33.02 -14.60 -4.84
CA ASN A 260 -33.63 -15.48 -5.82
C ASN A 260 -33.01 -15.23 -7.20
N LYS A 261 -32.66 -16.30 -7.91
CA LYS A 261 -32.23 -16.25 -9.32
C LYS A 261 -33.29 -16.93 -10.18
N TYR A 262 -33.63 -16.30 -11.30
CA TYR A 262 -34.66 -16.73 -12.23
C TYR A 262 -34.05 -17.04 -13.59
N GLN A 263 -34.54 -18.10 -14.22
CA GLN A 263 -34.11 -18.53 -15.54
C GLN A 263 -35.31 -18.93 -16.39
N SER A 264 -35.36 -18.45 -17.62
CA SER A 264 -36.33 -18.81 -18.63
C SER A 264 -36.20 -20.29 -18.99
N LEU A 265 -37.36 -20.94 -19.15
CA LEU A 265 -37.48 -22.30 -19.67
C LEU A 265 -38.31 -22.36 -20.96
N SER A 266 -38.66 -21.20 -21.52
CA SER A 266 -39.47 -21.11 -22.73
C SER A 266 -38.84 -20.14 -23.72
N ASP A 267 -38.81 -20.54 -24.99
CA ASP A 267 -38.36 -19.70 -26.09
C ASP A 267 -39.26 -18.47 -26.29
N LYS A 268 -38.80 -17.57 -27.18
CA LYS A 268 -39.57 -16.45 -27.69
C LYS A 268 -40.89 -16.91 -28.29
N LYS A 269 -41.97 -16.17 -28.03
CA LYS A 269 -43.32 -16.53 -28.51
C LYS A 269 -44.00 -15.37 -29.21
N VAL A 270 -44.58 -15.66 -30.36
CA VAL A 270 -45.42 -14.70 -31.09
C VAL A 270 -46.83 -14.73 -30.50
N ILE A 271 -47.29 -13.59 -29.97
CA ILE A 271 -48.61 -13.40 -29.40
C ILE A 271 -49.24 -12.15 -30.03
N GLY A 272 -50.21 -12.34 -30.93
CA GLY A 272 -50.82 -11.27 -31.69
C GLY A 272 -49.80 -10.54 -32.59
N SER A 273 -49.75 -9.21 -32.49
CA SER A 273 -48.79 -8.35 -33.20
C SER A 273 -47.47 -8.17 -32.44
N PHE A 274 -47.11 -9.05 -31.52
CA PHE A 274 -45.87 -8.94 -30.73
C PHE A 274 -45.15 -10.28 -30.63
N THR A 275 -43.83 -10.22 -30.47
CA THR A 275 -42.98 -11.31 -29.97
C THR A 275 -42.64 -11.02 -28.51
N GLU A 276 -42.90 -12.00 -27.64
CA GLU A 276 -42.65 -11.94 -26.20
C GLU A 276 -41.54 -12.90 -25.78
N GLU A 277 -40.70 -12.49 -24.83
CA GLU A 277 -39.62 -13.31 -24.25
C GLU A 277 -39.63 -13.22 -22.72
N VAL A 278 -39.33 -14.33 -22.03
CA VAL A 278 -39.14 -14.34 -20.57
C VAL A 278 -37.74 -13.84 -20.24
N LEU A 279 -37.65 -12.87 -19.34
CA LEU A 279 -36.38 -12.30 -18.90
C LEU A 279 -35.75 -13.12 -17.78
N ASP A 280 -34.47 -13.44 -17.95
CA ASP A 280 -33.60 -13.95 -16.89
C ASP A 280 -33.27 -12.83 -15.91
N GLY A 281 -32.90 -13.19 -14.67
CA GLY A 281 -32.51 -12.17 -13.70
C GLY A 281 -32.43 -12.65 -12.27
N TYR A 282 -32.31 -11.70 -11.34
CA TYR A 282 -32.26 -11.99 -9.91
C TYR A 282 -32.86 -10.87 -9.05
N ASP A 283 -33.26 -11.22 -7.83
CA ASP A 283 -33.66 -10.25 -6.80
C ASP A 283 -33.04 -10.53 -5.43
N VAL A 284 -32.88 -9.45 -4.66
CA VAL A 284 -32.50 -9.45 -3.24
C VAL A 284 -33.62 -8.76 -2.48
N LYS A 285 -34.18 -9.43 -1.47
CA LYS A 285 -35.25 -8.92 -0.61
C LYS A 285 -34.81 -8.89 0.84
N LEU A 286 -34.88 -7.72 1.46
CA LEU A 286 -34.58 -7.47 2.86
C LEU A 286 -35.86 -7.01 3.58
N GLU A 287 -36.14 -7.60 4.72
CA GLU A 287 -37.24 -7.22 5.61
C GLU A 287 -36.70 -7.06 7.03
N GLY A 288 -37.06 -5.96 7.69
CA GLY A 288 -36.64 -5.68 9.07
C GLY A 288 -37.80 -5.16 9.90
N GLN A 289 -37.90 -5.60 11.16
CA GLN A 289 -38.83 -5.02 12.12
C GLN A 289 -38.42 -3.57 12.45
N ILE A 290 -39.38 -2.64 12.49
CA ILE A 290 -39.08 -1.25 12.86
C ILE A 290 -38.80 -1.19 14.38
N PRO A 291 -37.70 -0.54 14.83
CA PRO A 291 -37.38 -0.40 16.24
C PRO A 291 -38.57 0.11 17.06
N TYR A 292 -38.83 -0.53 18.21
CA TYR A 292 -39.94 -0.25 19.12
C TYR A 292 -41.36 -0.48 18.55
N LEU A 293 -41.53 -0.79 17.27
CA LEU A 293 -42.84 -1.02 16.64
C LEU A 293 -42.96 -2.50 16.21
N PRO A 294 -43.35 -3.41 17.11
CA PRO A 294 -43.44 -4.85 16.79
C PRO A 294 -44.49 -5.20 15.73
N TRP A 295 -45.39 -4.27 15.45
CA TRP A 295 -46.45 -4.38 14.45
C TRP A 295 -46.09 -3.79 13.09
N ALA A 296 -44.89 -3.24 12.90
CA ALA A 296 -44.47 -2.63 11.64
C ALA A 296 -43.12 -3.16 11.16
N LYS A 297 -42.99 -3.31 9.84
CA LYS A 297 -41.78 -3.76 9.17
C LYS A 297 -41.44 -2.84 8.01
N ILE A 298 -40.14 -2.68 7.77
CA ILE A 298 -39.61 -2.06 6.56
C ILE A 298 -39.16 -3.14 5.59
N LYS A 299 -39.48 -2.97 4.31
CA LYS A 299 -39.12 -3.90 3.23
C LYS A 299 -38.34 -3.15 2.16
N GLY A 300 -37.24 -3.75 1.72
CA GLY A 300 -36.44 -3.28 0.59
C GLY A 300 -36.21 -4.42 -0.40
N THR A 301 -36.41 -4.16 -1.69
CA THR A 301 -36.10 -5.11 -2.76
C THR A 301 -35.24 -4.44 -3.82
N ARG A 302 -34.19 -5.11 -4.27
CA ARG A 302 -33.41 -4.74 -5.45
C ARG A 302 -33.53 -5.87 -6.47
N TYR A 303 -33.84 -5.55 -7.71
CA TYR A 303 -33.94 -6.54 -8.79
C TYR A 303 -33.17 -6.09 -10.04
N VAL A 304 -32.72 -7.08 -10.81
CA VAL A 304 -32.09 -6.93 -12.13
C VAL A 304 -32.68 -7.98 -13.06
N TRP A 305 -33.11 -7.56 -14.26
CA TRP A 305 -33.57 -8.44 -15.33
C TRP A 305 -32.76 -8.17 -16.60
N ASP A 306 -32.21 -9.23 -17.17
CA ASP A 306 -31.26 -9.18 -18.28
C ASP A 306 -32.05 -9.06 -19.60
N LYS A 307 -31.79 -8.01 -20.37
CA LYS A 307 -32.45 -7.79 -21.66
C LYS A 307 -31.67 -8.45 -22.80
N THR A 308 -32.39 -8.98 -23.78
CA THR A 308 -31.85 -9.84 -24.85
C THR A 308 -31.98 -9.25 -26.25
N THR A 309 -32.63 -8.07 -26.41
CA THR A 309 -32.83 -7.45 -27.73
C THR A 309 -31.81 -6.35 -28.05
N ASN A 310 -30.92 -6.62 -29.00
CA ASN A 310 -29.90 -5.71 -29.56
C ASN A 310 -28.75 -5.34 -28.59
N ALA A 311 -27.54 -5.21 -29.13
CA ALA A 311 -26.29 -4.93 -28.40
C ALA A 311 -26.31 -3.63 -27.55
N ASN A 312 -27.30 -2.76 -27.77
CA ASN A 312 -27.48 -1.50 -27.06
C ASN A 312 -28.64 -1.51 -26.04
N SER A 313 -29.27 -2.66 -25.76
CA SER A 313 -30.31 -2.72 -24.72
C SER A 313 -29.72 -2.69 -23.31
N VAL A 314 -30.30 -1.84 -22.46
CA VAL A 314 -29.89 -1.70 -21.05
C VAL A 314 -30.78 -2.58 -20.17
N ASP A 315 -30.18 -3.42 -19.33
CA ASP A 315 -30.87 -4.26 -18.35
C ASP A 315 -31.86 -3.47 -17.49
N ILE A 316 -32.95 -4.12 -17.08
CA ILE A 316 -33.94 -3.49 -16.19
C ILE A 316 -33.47 -3.60 -14.75
N LYS A 317 -33.16 -2.47 -14.12
CA LYS A 317 -32.69 -2.37 -12.73
C LYS A 317 -33.69 -1.52 -11.92
N GLY A 318 -34.12 -2.02 -10.77
CA GLY A 318 -35.06 -1.28 -9.93
C GLY A 318 -35.01 -1.60 -8.45
N THR A 319 -35.53 -0.66 -7.65
CA THR A 319 -35.60 -0.74 -6.19
C THR A 319 -37.03 -0.50 -5.73
N ILE A 320 -37.52 -1.35 -4.83
CA ILE A 320 -38.80 -1.21 -4.14
C ILE A 320 -38.53 -0.94 -2.66
N LEU A 321 -39.14 0.11 -2.11
CA LEU A 321 -39.12 0.42 -0.68
C LEU A 321 -40.55 0.49 -0.16
N GLY A 322 -40.86 -0.25 0.90
CA GLY A 322 -42.20 -0.29 1.48
C GLY A 322 -42.21 -0.45 2.99
N VAL A 323 -43.34 -0.09 3.59
CA VAL A 323 -43.66 -0.31 5.00
C VAL A 323 -44.88 -1.23 5.07
N GLU A 324 -44.74 -2.33 5.81
CA GLU A 324 -45.83 -3.25 6.12
C GLU A 324 -46.28 -3.04 7.57
N VAL A 325 -47.60 -2.97 7.77
CA VAL A 325 -48.27 -2.81 9.05
C VAL A 325 -49.16 -4.03 9.30
N GLN A 326 -48.94 -4.72 10.41
CA GLN A 326 -49.77 -5.83 10.85
C GLN A 326 -51.03 -5.27 11.53
N LEU A 327 -52.19 -5.45 10.90
CA LEU A 327 -53.48 -4.97 11.40
C LEU A 327 -54.14 -5.97 12.38
N SER A 328 -53.93 -7.27 12.14
CA SER A 328 -54.34 -8.38 13.02
C SER A 328 -53.45 -9.59 12.78
N ASP A 329 -53.64 -10.67 13.52
CA ASP A 329 -52.94 -11.95 13.28
C ASP A 329 -53.20 -12.49 11.85
N ALA A 330 -54.35 -12.14 11.26
CA ALA A 330 -54.76 -12.54 9.92
C ALA A 330 -54.76 -11.41 8.86
N ALA A 331 -54.40 -10.17 9.19
CA ALA A 331 -54.46 -9.05 8.22
C ALA A 331 -53.23 -8.15 8.25
N ARG A 332 -52.67 -7.84 7.08
CA ARG A 332 -51.49 -6.98 6.90
C ARG A 332 -51.74 -5.97 5.78
N PHE A 333 -51.28 -4.74 5.97
CA PHE A 333 -51.35 -3.67 4.97
C PHE A 333 -49.94 -3.17 4.64
N GLU A 334 -49.60 -3.13 3.36
CA GLU A 334 -48.29 -2.70 2.86
C GLU A 334 -48.47 -1.52 1.92
N PHE A 335 -47.61 -0.51 2.04
CA PHE A 335 -47.56 0.62 1.12
C PHE A 335 -46.11 1.02 0.86
N GLY A 336 -45.83 1.54 -0.34
CA GLY A 336 -44.45 1.85 -0.72
C GLY A 336 -44.32 2.47 -2.09
N THR A 337 -43.07 2.58 -2.53
CA THR A 337 -42.69 3.09 -3.85
C THR A 337 -41.76 2.11 -4.57
N GLU A 338 -41.86 2.10 -5.89
CA GLU A 338 -40.97 1.37 -6.81
C GLU A 338 -40.36 2.38 -7.78
N LYS A 339 -39.04 2.31 -7.96
CA LYS A 339 -38.31 3.11 -8.96
C LYS A 339 -37.44 2.18 -9.79
N SER A 340 -37.49 2.33 -11.11
CA SER A 340 -36.67 1.58 -12.06
C SER A 340 -36.04 2.49 -13.09
N ASN A 341 -35.07 1.98 -13.85
CA ASN A 341 -34.49 2.69 -14.99
C ASN A 341 -35.37 2.62 -16.26
N SER A 342 -36.42 1.81 -16.26
CA SER A 342 -37.33 1.63 -17.40
C SER A 342 -38.71 2.26 -17.22
N ALA A 343 -39.01 2.80 -16.03
CA ALA A 343 -40.31 3.40 -15.71
C ALA A 343 -40.19 4.40 -14.55
N ASP A 344 -41.04 5.44 -14.58
CA ASP A 344 -41.16 6.44 -13.52
C ASP A 344 -41.52 5.84 -12.16
N SER A 345 -41.20 6.59 -11.09
CA SER A 345 -41.47 6.14 -9.73
C SER A 345 -42.97 5.97 -9.49
N ASN A 346 -43.39 4.76 -9.11
CA ASN A 346 -44.79 4.44 -8.88
C ASN A 346 -45.06 4.11 -7.40
N SER A 347 -46.18 4.59 -6.87
CA SER A 347 -46.60 4.29 -5.49
C SER A 347 -47.61 3.15 -5.48
N TYR A 348 -47.54 2.26 -4.50
CA TYR A 348 -48.46 1.12 -4.39
C TYR A 348 -48.98 0.91 -2.97
N ALA A 349 -50.12 0.22 -2.88
CA ALA A 349 -50.71 -0.26 -1.62
C ALA A 349 -51.29 -1.68 -1.80
N ARG A 350 -51.19 -2.52 -0.78
CA ARG A 350 -51.61 -3.93 -0.78
C ARG A 350 -52.25 -4.33 0.56
N LEU A 351 -53.35 -5.07 0.50
CA LEU A 351 -54.00 -5.68 1.67
C LEU A 351 -53.89 -7.21 1.59
N SER A 352 -53.38 -7.84 2.64
CA SER A 352 -53.22 -9.29 2.69
C SER A 352 -54.09 -9.87 3.82
N MET A 353 -54.83 -10.95 3.54
CA MET A 353 -55.76 -11.57 4.49
C MET A 353 -55.57 -13.10 4.57
N ALA A 354 -55.42 -13.65 5.77
CA ALA A 354 -55.36 -15.10 6.02
C ALA A 354 -56.74 -15.64 6.42
N ILE A 355 -57.03 -16.90 6.04
CA ILE A 355 -58.29 -17.60 6.32
C ILE A 355 -57.98 -18.81 7.23
N PRO A 356 -58.79 -19.10 8.26
CA PRO A 356 -60.04 -18.42 8.65
C PRO A 356 -59.83 -17.11 9.43
N PHE A 357 -60.66 -16.09 9.12
CA PHE A 357 -60.60 -14.77 9.76
C PHE A 357 -61.37 -14.69 11.10
N LYS A 358 -62.21 -15.68 11.39
CA LYS A 358 -63.26 -15.64 12.42
C LYS A 358 -62.73 -15.44 13.86
N ASP A 359 -61.49 -15.84 14.12
CA ASP A 359 -60.85 -15.81 15.45
C ASP A 359 -59.63 -14.87 15.54
N SER A 360 -59.40 -14.02 14.52
CA SER A 360 -58.24 -13.12 14.47
C SER A 360 -58.33 -11.97 15.48
N LYS A 361 -57.28 -11.76 16.28
CA LYS A 361 -57.17 -10.62 17.20
C LYS A 361 -56.54 -9.42 16.48
N PHE A 362 -57.16 -8.25 16.62
CA PHE A 362 -56.56 -7.01 16.12
C PHE A 362 -55.29 -6.67 16.88
N THR A 363 -54.33 -6.12 16.16
CA THR A 363 -53.05 -5.70 16.72
C THR A 363 -53.27 -4.57 17.71
N ASN A 364 -52.76 -4.73 18.93
CA ASN A 364 -52.69 -3.65 19.90
C ASN A 364 -51.46 -2.81 19.52
N PHE A 365 -51.66 -1.70 18.80
CA PHE A 365 -50.62 -0.81 18.23
C PHE A 365 -49.75 -0.09 19.30
N LYS A 366 -49.22 -0.83 20.27
CA LYS A 366 -48.37 -0.35 21.35
C LYS A 366 -46.95 -0.14 20.84
N ILE A 367 -46.34 0.94 21.32
CA ILE A 367 -44.89 1.15 21.20
C ILE A 367 -44.24 0.30 22.30
N ALA A 368 -43.31 -0.56 21.92
CA ALA A 368 -42.55 -1.40 22.82
C ALA A 368 -41.54 -0.58 23.64
N ASP A 369 -41.26 -1.04 24.85
CA ASP A 369 -40.25 -0.55 25.77
C ASP A 369 -38.81 -0.95 25.39
N LYS A 370 -38.66 -1.97 24.52
CA LYS A 370 -37.39 -2.44 23.98
C LYS A 370 -37.41 -2.46 22.45
N ALA A 371 -36.30 -2.07 21.84
CA ALA A 371 -36.10 -2.26 20.41
C ALA A 371 -36.12 -3.76 20.09
N PHE A 372 -36.80 -4.15 19.00
CA PHE A 372 -36.93 -5.55 18.56
C PHE A 372 -37.46 -6.49 19.65
N LYS A 373 -38.52 -6.07 20.36
CA LYS A 373 -39.11 -6.82 21.49
C LYS A 373 -39.41 -8.31 21.22
N ASN A 374 -39.58 -8.71 19.95
CA ASN A 374 -39.68 -10.10 19.54
C ASN A 374 -38.30 -10.79 19.55
N THR A 375 -37.90 -11.31 20.71
CA THR A 375 -36.62 -12.03 20.93
C THR A 375 -36.81 -13.55 21.08
N ASN A 376 -37.94 -14.08 20.59
CA ASN A 376 -38.26 -15.50 20.71
C ASN A 376 -37.37 -16.38 19.82
N LYS A 377 -37.32 -17.69 20.09
CA LYS A 377 -36.78 -18.66 19.13
C LYS A 377 -37.65 -18.69 17.88
N MET A 378 -37.03 -18.83 16.72
CA MET A 378 -37.69 -19.09 15.44
C MET A 378 -38.39 -20.45 15.49
N GLN A 379 -39.57 -20.56 14.88
CA GLN A 379 -40.30 -21.83 14.77
C GLN A 379 -40.56 -22.17 13.31
N LEU A 380 -40.23 -23.39 12.90
CA LEU A 380 -40.49 -23.87 11.54
C LEU A 380 -42.00 -23.96 11.23
N GLY A 381 -42.83 -24.18 12.25
CA GLY A 381 -44.30 -24.20 12.18
C GLY A 381 -44.97 -22.85 11.95
N GLU A 382 -44.24 -21.73 11.87
CA GLU A 382 -44.82 -20.44 11.45
C GLU A 382 -45.15 -20.40 9.95
N PHE A 383 -44.61 -21.35 9.17
CA PHE A 383 -44.81 -21.49 7.73
C PHE A 383 -44.70 -20.14 6.99
N ALA A 384 -43.61 -19.41 7.24
CA ALA A 384 -43.33 -18.16 6.55
C ALA A 384 -43.29 -18.40 5.03
N TRP A 385 -43.88 -17.49 4.24
CA TRP A 385 -43.85 -17.58 2.78
C TRP A 385 -42.42 -17.48 2.25
N VAL A 386 -42.13 -18.19 1.16
CA VAL A 386 -40.92 -17.92 0.36
C VAL A 386 -41.05 -16.53 -0.28
N GLU A 387 -40.11 -15.64 0.02
CA GLU A 387 -40.12 -14.27 -0.50
C GLU A 387 -39.37 -14.19 -1.83
N ARG A 388 -40.14 -14.21 -2.93
CA ARG A 388 -39.65 -14.17 -4.33
C ARG A 388 -40.58 -13.38 -5.25
N SER A 389 -40.19 -13.15 -6.48
CA SER A 389 -40.99 -12.53 -7.54
C SER A 389 -41.82 -13.60 -8.24
N ASN A 390 -43.12 -13.66 -7.92
CA ASN A 390 -44.01 -14.73 -8.40
C ASN A 390 -44.57 -14.49 -9.81
N LYS A 391 -44.43 -13.28 -10.34
CA LYS A 391 -44.82 -12.95 -11.71
C LYS A 391 -43.64 -13.19 -12.66
N ILE A 392 -43.94 -13.72 -13.84
CA ILE A 392 -42.97 -13.84 -14.93
C ILE A 392 -42.76 -12.44 -15.52
N ARG A 393 -41.50 -12.00 -15.60
CA ARG A 393 -41.14 -10.75 -16.29
C ARG A 393 -40.89 -11.08 -17.75
N ILE A 394 -41.46 -10.25 -18.64
CA ILE A 394 -41.38 -10.42 -20.08
C ILE A 394 -40.92 -9.13 -20.75
N GLU A 395 -40.35 -9.28 -21.93
CA GLU A 395 -40.15 -8.22 -22.93
C GLU A 395 -41.08 -8.42 -24.12
N LYS A 396 -41.68 -7.34 -24.67
CA LYS A 396 -42.53 -7.36 -25.87
C LYS A 396 -41.88 -6.57 -27.00
N VAL A 397 -41.85 -7.13 -28.21
CA VAL A 397 -41.36 -6.49 -29.44
C VAL A 397 -42.46 -6.56 -30.51
N THR A 398 -42.79 -5.47 -31.21
CA THR A 398 -43.86 -5.46 -32.23
C THR A 398 -43.49 -6.25 -33.49
N ASN A 399 -44.39 -7.10 -33.97
CA ASN A 399 -44.30 -7.84 -35.23
C ASN A 399 -44.92 -7.03 -36.38
N GLY A 400 -44.12 -6.80 -37.41
CA GLY A 400 -44.46 -5.96 -38.57
C GLY A 400 -43.64 -4.69 -38.55
N GLY A 401 -42.48 -4.72 -39.21
CA GLY A 401 -41.70 -3.52 -39.46
C GLY A 401 -41.91 -3.01 -40.89
N THR A 402 -41.63 -1.73 -41.09
CA THR A 402 -41.42 -1.14 -42.41
C THR A 402 -40.52 -2.05 -43.24
N ILE A 403 -40.96 -2.44 -44.42
CA ILE A 403 -40.08 -3.04 -45.42
C ILE A 403 -39.35 -1.86 -46.06
N ILE A 404 -38.06 -1.72 -45.72
CA ILE A 404 -37.18 -0.76 -46.37
C ILE A 404 -36.45 -1.55 -47.44
N LEU A 405 -36.89 -1.37 -48.68
CA LEU A 405 -36.17 -1.90 -49.82
C LEU A 405 -35.20 -0.80 -50.23
N GLY A 406 -33.94 -0.93 -49.82
CA GLY A 406 -32.88 0.01 -50.14
C GLY A 406 -32.85 1.28 -49.26
N GLU A 407 -31.79 1.43 -48.48
CA GLU A 407 -30.93 2.60 -48.66
C GLU A 407 -29.67 2.05 -49.35
N TYR A 408 -29.36 2.56 -50.54
CA TYR A 408 -28.17 2.18 -51.30
C TYR A 408 -27.55 3.48 -51.79
N ASN A 409 -26.40 3.86 -51.23
CA ASN A 409 -25.68 5.10 -51.56
C ASN A 409 -24.79 4.93 -52.79
N ALA A 410 -25.53 4.58 -53.83
CA ALA A 410 -25.08 3.96 -55.05
C ALA A 410 -26.35 3.90 -55.93
N PHE A 411 -27.02 5.04 -56.06
CA PHE A 411 -28.47 5.10 -56.25
C PHE A 411 -28.93 4.49 -57.57
N THR A 412 -29.55 3.31 -57.59
CA THR A 412 -30.37 2.93 -58.76
C THR A 412 -31.70 3.70 -58.71
N VAL A 413 -31.73 4.89 -59.31
CA VAL A 413 -32.94 5.73 -59.37
C VAL A 413 -33.83 5.29 -60.52
N GLY A 414 -35.11 5.03 -60.24
CA GLY A 414 -36.10 4.62 -61.25
C GLY A 414 -36.00 3.16 -61.71
N ALA A 415 -35.30 2.29 -60.96
CA ALA A 415 -35.24 0.86 -61.21
C ALA A 415 -36.58 0.20 -60.87
N THR A 416 -36.96 -0.81 -61.66
CA THR A 416 -38.13 -1.65 -61.36
C THR A 416 -37.69 -2.88 -60.56
N CYS A 417 -38.16 -2.99 -59.32
CA CYS A 417 -37.84 -4.08 -58.40
C CYS A 417 -39.05 -5.03 -58.25
N THR A 418 -38.81 -6.32 -58.44
CA THR A 418 -39.79 -7.39 -58.20
C THR A 418 -39.36 -8.19 -56.98
N ILE A 419 -40.23 -8.28 -55.98
CA ILE A 419 -40.01 -9.03 -54.74
C ILE A 419 -40.88 -10.27 -54.78
N THR A 420 -40.33 -11.43 -54.51
CA THR A 420 -41.06 -12.70 -54.44
C THR A 420 -40.83 -13.33 -53.08
N ASP A 421 -41.91 -13.62 -52.37
CA ASP A 421 -41.86 -14.26 -51.05
C ASP A 421 -41.77 -15.80 -51.14
N SER A 422 -41.70 -16.45 -49.97
CA SER A 422 -41.63 -17.91 -49.86
C SER A 422 -42.93 -18.62 -50.26
N ALA A 423 -44.04 -17.87 -50.39
CA ALA A 423 -45.31 -18.34 -50.92
C ALA A 423 -45.43 -18.12 -52.45
N SER A 424 -44.35 -17.68 -53.12
CA SER A 424 -44.32 -17.35 -54.55
C SER A 424 -45.26 -16.20 -54.95
N VAL A 425 -45.56 -15.30 -54.01
CA VAL A 425 -46.31 -14.07 -54.28
C VAL A 425 -45.33 -12.98 -54.67
N SER A 426 -45.50 -12.44 -55.88
CA SER A 426 -44.64 -11.36 -56.40
C SER A 426 -45.30 -9.98 -56.28
N THR A 427 -44.56 -9.02 -55.75
CA THR A 427 -44.94 -7.59 -55.70
C THR A 427 -43.93 -6.77 -56.47
N VAL A 428 -44.41 -5.86 -57.33
CA VAL A 428 -43.56 -4.99 -58.16
C VAL A 428 -43.61 -3.56 -57.64
N ALA A 429 -42.46 -2.90 -57.60
CA ALA A 429 -42.34 -1.52 -57.18
C ALA A 429 -41.17 -0.81 -57.88
N THR A 430 -41.17 0.53 -57.86
CA THR A 430 -40.14 1.35 -58.53
C THR A 430 -39.38 2.17 -57.49
N THR A 431 -38.04 2.21 -57.59
CA THR A 431 -37.18 2.94 -56.66
C THR A 431 -37.36 4.46 -56.77
N GLY A 432 -37.36 5.13 -55.62
CA GLY A 432 -37.43 6.58 -55.47
C GLY A 432 -36.11 7.29 -55.79
N SER A 433 -36.07 8.61 -55.55
CA SER A 433 -34.87 9.45 -55.76
C SER A 433 -33.71 9.13 -54.82
N ASP A 434 -33.99 8.44 -53.72
CA ASP A 434 -33.04 7.95 -52.72
C ASP A 434 -32.70 6.45 -52.93
N GLY A 435 -33.11 5.87 -54.07
CA GLY A 435 -32.92 4.44 -54.35
C GLY A 435 -33.82 3.52 -53.53
N SER A 436 -34.67 4.05 -52.65
CA SER A 436 -35.52 3.27 -51.77
C SER A 436 -36.86 2.90 -52.41
N VAL A 437 -37.47 1.81 -51.93
CA VAL A 437 -38.88 1.49 -52.12
C VAL A 437 -39.48 1.22 -50.74
N THR A 438 -40.44 2.04 -50.36
CA THR A 438 -41.27 1.79 -49.19
C THR A 438 -42.56 1.09 -49.62
N LEU A 439 -42.77 -0.14 -49.16
CA LEU A 439 -44.04 -0.86 -49.35
C LEU A 439 -44.82 -0.91 -48.03
N PRO A 440 -45.74 0.04 -47.78
CA PRO A 440 -46.61 -0.07 -46.61
C PRO A 440 -47.63 -1.19 -46.84
N SER A 441 -47.76 -2.10 -45.86
CA SER A 441 -48.83 -3.12 -45.76
C SER A 441 -48.63 -4.44 -46.53
N LEU A 442 -47.39 -4.91 -46.74
CA LEU A 442 -47.14 -6.26 -47.25
C LEU A 442 -46.82 -7.24 -46.10
N SER A 443 -47.63 -8.30 -45.94
CA SER A 443 -47.36 -9.38 -44.99
C SER A 443 -46.53 -10.45 -45.70
N ILE A 444 -45.24 -10.52 -45.35
CA ILE A 444 -44.31 -11.52 -45.91
C ILE A 444 -44.18 -12.68 -44.91
N PRO A 445 -44.49 -13.93 -45.31
CA PRO A 445 -44.29 -15.09 -44.45
C PRO A 445 -42.80 -15.37 -44.18
N ALA A 446 -42.50 -16.11 -43.11
CA ALA A 446 -41.15 -16.60 -42.89
C ALA A 446 -40.68 -17.46 -44.08
N GLY A 447 -39.42 -17.30 -44.48
CA GLY A 447 -38.82 -18.07 -45.58
C GLY A 447 -37.96 -17.22 -46.51
N LEU A 448 -37.64 -17.78 -47.68
CA LEU A 448 -36.83 -17.09 -48.69
C LEU A 448 -37.60 -15.93 -49.31
N VAL A 449 -36.97 -14.77 -49.34
CA VAL A 449 -37.43 -13.58 -50.04
C VAL A 449 -36.38 -13.24 -51.09
N THR A 450 -36.82 -13.12 -52.35
CA THR A 450 -35.97 -12.77 -53.48
C THR A 450 -36.37 -11.40 -53.99
N MET A 451 -35.41 -10.52 -54.26
CA MET A 451 -35.63 -9.26 -54.93
C MET A 451 -34.76 -9.18 -56.19
N SER A 452 -35.35 -8.74 -57.29
CA SER A 452 -34.67 -8.49 -58.57
C SER A 452 -34.99 -7.08 -59.05
N CYS A 453 -33.98 -6.24 -59.18
CA CYS A 453 -34.10 -4.85 -59.64
C CYS A 453 -33.44 -4.70 -61.03
N THR A 454 -34.16 -4.07 -61.96
CA THR A 454 -33.71 -3.90 -63.35
C THR A 454 -34.06 -2.49 -63.87
N GLY A 455 -33.15 -1.88 -64.64
CA GLY A 455 -33.31 -0.54 -65.20
C GLY A 455 -32.92 0.58 -64.21
N GLY A 456 -33.21 1.84 -64.57
CA GLY A 456 -32.82 3.02 -63.78
C GLY A 456 -31.38 3.48 -64.03
N THR A 457 -30.91 4.45 -63.26
CA THR A 457 -29.54 5.02 -63.33
C THR A 457 -28.82 4.79 -62.02
N TYR A 458 -27.49 4.55 -61.99
CA TYR A 458 -26.65 4.28 -60.80
C TYR A 458 -25.56 5.37 -60.61
N THR A 459 -25.23 5.80 -59.39
CA THR A 459 -24.09 6.71 -59.13
C THR A 459 -22.90 5.99 -58.49
N ASP A 460 -21.74 6.08 -59.11
CA ASP A 460 -20.48 5.44 -58.69
C ASP A 460 -19.95 5.97 -57.34
N GLU A 461 -19.63 5.10 -56.38
CA GLU A 461 -19.28 5.50 -55.01
C GLU A 461 -17.87 6.06 -54.86
N ALA A 462 -16.98 5.82 -55.83
CA ALA A 462 -15.61 6.33 -55.83
C ALA A 462 -15.45 7.63 -56.63
N THR A 463 -16.27 7.84 -57.68
CA THR A 463 -16.15 8.96 -58.63
C THR A 463 -17.34 9.92 -58.64
N GLY A 464 -18.48 9.53 -58.07
CA GLY A 464 -19.71 10.31 -58.08
C GLY A 464 -20.39 10.45 -59.45
N GLN A 465 -19.97 9.67 -60.45
CA GLN A 465 -20.52 9.72 -61.81
C GLN A 465 -21.76 8.83 -61.97
N THR A 466 -22.73 9.27 -62.78
CA THR A 466 -23.96 8.51 -63.05
C THR A 466 -23.81 7.60 -64.28
N VAL A 467 -24.23 6.34 -64.16
CA VAL A 467 -24.29 5.29 -65.19
C VAL A 467 -25.75 4.99 -65.54
N ASP A 468 -26.09 4.92 -66.84
CA ASP A 468 -27.44 4.62 -67.36
C ASP A 468 -27.34 3.68 -68.60
N PRO A 469 -27.97 2.49 -68.61
CA PRO A 469 -28.78 1.91 -67.54
C PRO A 469 -27.94 1.27 -66.43
N ALA A 470 -28.48 1.26 -65.21
CA ALA A 470 -27.92 0.51 -64.09
C ALA A 470 -27.92 -1.02 -64.35
N PRO A 471 -26.94 -1.76 -63.79
CA PRO A 471 -26.89 -3.21 -63.91
C PRO A 471 -28.11 -3.87 -63.25
N THR A 472 -28.44 -5.09 -63.68
CA THR A 472 -29.44 -5.90 -62.96
C THR A 472 -28.83 -6.42 -61.67
N LEU A 473 -29.49 -6.15 -60.56
CA LEU A 473 -29.04 -6.56 -59.23
C LEU A 473 -30.10 -7.43 -58.56
N ARG A 474 -29.66 -8.57 -58.01
CA ARG A 474 -30.50 -9.52 -57.30
C ARG A 474 -29.96 -9.78 -55.92
N VAL A 475 -30.88 -10.00 -54.99
CA VAL A 475 -30.57 -10.36 -53.61
C VAL A 475 -31.59 -11.38 -53.13
N VAL A 476 -31.11 -12.34 -52.35
CA VAL A 476 -31.95 -13.37 -51.75
C VAL A 476 -31.61 -13.43 -50.26
N LYS A 477 -32.64 -13.28 -49.43
CA LYS A 477 -32.51 -13.26 -47.98
C LYS A 477 -33.54 -14.20 -47.35
N LYS A 478 -33.11 -14.94 -46.34
CA LYS A 478 -34.04 -15.74 -45.52
C LYS A 478 -34.65 -14.83 -44.45
N TYR A 479 -35.92 -14.49 -44.60
CA TYR A 479 -36.66 -13.68 -43.65
C TYR A 479 -37.23 -14.55 -42.52
N SER A 480 -37.09 -14.08 -41.28
CA SER A 480 -37.55 -14.78 -40.08
C SER A 480 -39.08 -14.73 -39.90
N GLY A 481 -39.79 -13.89 -40.65
CA GLY A 481 -41.22 -13.65 -40.48
C GLY A 481 -41.55 -12.62 -39.38
N THR A 482 -40.54 -12.00 -38.77
CA THR A 482 -40.69 -11.05 -37.65
C THR A 482 -39.75 -9.85 -37.80
N GLY A 483 -40.18 -8.65 -37.41
CA GLY A 483 -39.40 -7.40 -37.49
C GLY A 483 -39.41 -6.72 -38.87
N PRO A 484 -38.77 -5.55 -39.03
CA PRO A 484 -38.57 -4.92 -40.34
C PRO A 484 -37.74 -5.83 -41.24
N LEU A 485 -38.11 -5.91 -42.52
CA LEU A 485 -37.30 -6.57 -43.54
C LEU A 485 -36.52 -5.51 -44.31
N THR A 486 -35.21 -5.42 -44.04
CA THR A 486 -34.26 -4.71 -44.89
C THR A 486 -33.62 -5.72 -45.83
N ILE A 487 -33.73 -5.45 -47.13
CA ILE A 487 -33.11 -6.26 -48.18
C ILE A 487 -32.43 -5.32 -49.19
N ILE A 488 -31.12 -5.46 -49.35
CA ILE A 488 -30.27 -4.57 -50.14
C ILE A 488 -29.75 -5.32 -51.36
N ALA A 489 -30.08 -4.83 -52.57
CA ALA A 489 -29.50 -5.33 -53.81
C ALA A 489 -28.25 -4.52 -54.15
N SER A 490 -27.10 -5.18 -54.15
CA SER A 490 -25.76 -4.63 -54.40
C SER A 490 -24.94 -5.56 -55.32
N PRO A 491 -23.82 -5.09 -55.88
CA PRO A 491 -22.86 -5.94 -56.60
C PRO A 491 -22.47 -7.21 -55.84
N LEU A 492 -22.19 -7.13 -54.52
CA LEU A 492 -21.86 -8.30 -53.71
C LEU A 492 -23.02 -9.31 -53.63
N SER A 493 -24.26 -8.83 -53.45
CA SER A 493 -25.43 -9.71 -53.43
C SER A 493 -25.73 -10.33 -54.80
N GLU A 494 -25.42 -9.64 -55.88
CA GLU A 494 -25.56 -10.15 -57.25
C GLU A 494 -24.50 -11.22 -57.55
N ILE A 495 -23.24 -11.01 -57.11
CA ILE A 495 -22.17 -12.01 -57.19
C ILE A 495 -22.58 -13.27 -56.41
N ALA A 496 -23.01 -13.11 -55.15
CA ALA A 496 -23.46 -14.22 -54.31
C ALA A 496 -24.66 -14.96 -54.93
N TYR A 497 -25.60 -14.24 -55.55
CA TYR A 497 -26.73 -14.82 -56.27
C TYR A 497 -26.27 -15.67 -57.46
N GLN A 498 -25.40 -15.14 -58.33
CA GLN A 498 -24.92 -15.88 -59.51
C GLN A 498 -24.11 -17.12 -59.12
N LEU A 499 -23.28 -17.02 -58.08
CA LEU A 499 -22.55 -18.17 -57.54
C LEU A 499 -23.48 -19.24 -56.96
N ALA A 500 -24.55 -18.84 -56.26
CA ALA A 500 -25.53 -19.77 -55.70
C ALA A 500 -26.38 -20.47 -56.79
N ASP A 501 -26.71 -19.75 -57.86
CA ASP A 501 -27.43 -20.30 -59.01
C ASP A 501 -26.57 -21.31 -59.77
N ALA A 502 -25.29 -20.97 -60.03
CA ALA A 502 -24.31 -21.86 -60.65
C ALA A 502 -24.05 -23.15 -59.85
N ALA A 503 -24.17 -23.09 -58.51
CA ALA A 503 -24.00 -24.23 -57.60
C ALA A 503 -25.20 -25.21 -57.55
N GLY A 504 -26.16 -25.11 -58.47
CA GLY A 504 -27.28 -26.07 -58.58
C GLY A 504 -28.52 -25.73 -57.74
N GLY A 505 -28.65 -24.49 -57.29
CA GLY A 505 -29.89 -23.96 -56.71
C GLY A 505 -29.70 -22.91 -55.63
N ILE A 506 -30.39 -21.77 -55.78
CA ILE A 506 -30.27 -20.59 -54.91
C ILE A 506 -30.64 -20.91 -53.44
N ALA A 507 -31.77 -21.58 -53.23
CA ALA A 507 -32.35 -21.79 -51.88
C ALA A 507 -31.43 -22.58 -50.92
N GLY A 508 -30.61 -23.50 -51.45
CA GLY A 508 -29.70 -24.32 -50.66
C GLY A 508 -28.34 -23.66 -50.42
N ASN A 509 -27.88 -22.82 -51.35
CA ASN A 509 -26.50 -22.36 -51.39
C ASN A 509 -26.31 -20.89 -50.98
N ILE A 510 -27.36 -20.06 -51.00
CA ILE A 510 -27.20 -18.60 -50.86
C ILE A 510 -26.59 -18.16 -49.51
N ALA A 511 -26.88 -18.85 -48.41
CA ALA A 511 -26.34 -18.49 -47.09
C ALA A 511 -24.81 -18.69 -47.03
N ASP A 512 -24.35 -19.81 -47.58
CA ASP A 512 -22.92 -20.11 -47.68
C ASP A 512 -22.25 -19.12 -48.65
N LYS A 513 -22.87 -18.84 -49.80
CA LYS A 513 -22.31 -17.90 -50.78
C LYS A 513 -22.28 -16.45 -50.32
N ASN A 514 -23.23 -16.02 -49.49
CA ASN A 514 -23.12 -14.71 -48.83
C ASN A 514 -21.91 -14.66 -47.88
N THR A 515 -21.66 -15.73 -47.13
CA THR A 515 -20.50 -15.84 -46.22
C THR A 515 -19.18 -15.88 -46.99
N ASP A 516 -19.14 -16.65 -48.08
CA ASP A 516 -17.97 -16.81 -48.93
C ASP A 516 -17.59 -15.47 -49.58
N VAL A 517 -18.56 -14.74 -50.14
CA VAL A 517 -18.34 -13.43 -50.75
C VAL A 517 -17.90 -12.41 -49.70
N ALA A 518 -18.54 -12.34 -48.53
CA ALA A 518 -18.11 -11.43 -47.46
C ALA A 518 -16.66 -11.69 -47.04
N THR A 519 -16.27 -12.96 -46.98
CA THR A 519 -14.90 -13.37 -46.66
C THR A 519 -13.91 -13.00 -47.75
N ALA A 520 -14.26 -13.27 -49.03
CA ALA A 520 -13.41 -12.96 -50.18
C ALA A 520 -13.11 -11.46 -50.29
N PHE A 521 -14.07 -10.60 -49.93
CA PHE A 521 -13.93 -9.14 -49.95
C PHE A 521 -13.44 -8.54 -48.61
N GLY A 522 -12.92 -9.34 -47.68
CA GLY A 522 -12.30 -8.85 -46.44
C GLY A 522 -13.27 -8.28 -45.39
N ILE A 523 -14.58 -8.52 -45.55
CA ILE A 523 -15.66 -8.05 -44.66
C ILE A 523 -16.39 -9.23 -43.99
N LYS A 524 -15.62 -10.25 -43.58
CA LYS A 524 -16.16 -11.47 -42.96
C LYS A 524 -17.05 -11.13 -41.75
N GLY A 525 -18.27 -11.65 -41.76
CA GLY A 525 -19.26 -11.42 -40.71
C GLY A 525 -20.24 -10.26 -40.97
N VAL A 526 -20.00 -9.43 -41.99
CA VAL A 526 -20.91 -8.36 -42.40
C VAL A 526 -22.10 -8.93 -43.19
N ASP A 527 -23.34 -8.66 -42.73
CA ASP A 527 -24.57 -8.97 -43.50
C ASP A 527 -24.82 -7.90 -44.59
N PHE A 528 -24.08 -7.96 -45.69
CA PHE A 528 -24.26 -7.02 -46.82
C PHE A 528 -25.64 -7.11 -47.51
N THR A 529 -26.50 -8.06 -47.14
CA THR A 529 -27.89 -8.15 -47.63
C THR A 529 -28.87 -7.35 -46.77
N GLY A 530 -28.48 -6.96 -45.55
CA GLY A 530 -29.29 -6.21 -44.59
C GLY A 530 -28.66 -4.94 -44.05
N THR A 531 -27.34 -4.78 -44.19
CA THR A 531 -26.59 -3.59 -43.80
C THR A 531 -26.68 -2.54 -44.90
N ILE A 532 -27.02 -1.31 -44.51
CA ILE A 532 -27.02 -0.15 -45.39
C ILE A 532 -25.58 0.37 -45.48
N PRO A 533 -24.96 0.48 -46.67
CA PRO A 533 -23.60 0.99 -46.81
C PRO A 533 -23.54 2.50 -46.58
N THR A 534 -22.45 2.98 -45.96
CA THR A 534 -22.16 4.42 -45.81
C THR A 534 -22.01 5.07 -47.19
N ASP A 535 -22.62 6.24 -47.38
CA ASP A 535 -22.42 7.05 -48.58
C ASP A 535 -21.05 7.71 -48.59
N LEU A 536 -20.11 7.18 -49.37
CA LEU A 536 -18.77 7.76 -49.45
C LEU A 536 -18.70 9.08 -50.23
N ASN A 537 -19.75 9.44 -50.97
CA ASN A 537 -19.86 10.75 -51.60
C ASN A 537 -20.28 11.85 -50.60
N ASN A 538 -20.94 11.49 -49.48
CA ASN A 538 -21.49 12.43 -48.50
C ASN A 538 -20.82 12.35 -47.12
N GLU A 539 -20.41 11.16 -46.69
CA GLU A 539 -19.88 10.89 -45.35
C GLU A 539 -18.62 9.98 -45.42
N ALA A 540 -17.71 10.16 -44.46
CA ALA A 540 -16.55 9.26 -44.36
C ALA A 540 -16.98 7.91 -43.77
N ALA A 541 -16.44 6.80 -44.28
CA ALA A 541 -16.67 5.48 -43.70
C ALA A 541 -16.17 5.39 -42.26
N GLY A 542 -17.02 4.87 -41.36
CA GLY A 542 -16.64 4.48 -40.00
C GLY A 542 -16.08 3.05 -39.94
N ASN A 543 -15.48 2.69 -38.80
CA ASN A 543 -15.11 1.30 -38.48
C ASN A 543 -16.31 0.49 -38.00
N ASP A 544 -17.33 0.40 -38.85
CA ASP A 544 -18.52 -0.39 -38.62
C ASP A 544 -18.90 -1.16 -39.89
N ASP A 545 -19.87 -2.05 -39.79
CA ASP A 545 -20.32 -2.89 -40.90
C ASP A 545 -20.77 -2.04 -42.11
N ALA A 546 -21.34 -0.86 -41.87
CA ALA A 546 -21.83 0.07 -42.90
C ALA A 546 -20.68 0.75 -43.66
N GLY A 547 -19.67 1.24 -42.94
CA GLY A 547 -18.48 1.86 -43.53
C GLY A 547 -17.62 0.85 -44.27
N LYS A 548 -17.40 -0.33 -43.68
CA LYS A 548 -16.69 -1.45 -44.33
C LYS A 548 -17.38 -1.87 -45.63
N PHE A 549 -18.72 -1.99 -45.61
CA PHE A 549 -19.49 -2.34 -46.80
C PHE A 549 -19.41 -1.26 -47.90
N GLY A 550 -19.55 0.03 -47.54
CA GLY A 550 -19.45 1.14 -48.50
C GLY A 550 -18.09 1.22 -49.21
N LEU A 551 -17.00 0.93 -48.50
CA LEU A 551 -15.64 0.91 -49.05
C LEU A 551 -15.42 -0.20 -50.08
N VAL A 552 -15.94 -1.41 -49.80
CA VAL A 552 -15.84 -2.53 -50.75
C VAL A 552 -16.58 -2.21 -52.05
N LEU A 553 -17.75 -1.58 -51.97
CA LEU A 553 -18.51 -1.17 -53.14
C LEU A 553 -17.75 -0.15 -53.99
N ALA A 554 -17.17 0.89 -53.37
CA ALA A 554 -16.31 1.84 -54.06
C ALA A 554 -15.08 1.18 -54.70
N GLY A 555 -14.49 0.17 -54.05
CA GLY A 555 -13.39 -0.61 -54.63
C GLY A 555 -13.81 -1.38 -55.88
N ILE A 556 -14.94 -2.09 -55.83
CA ILE A 556 -15.51 -2.83 -56.98
C ILE A 556 -15.84 -1.88 -58.14
N SER A 557 -16.33 -0.69 -57.84
CA SER A 557 -16.68 0.33 -58.84
C SER A 557 -15.46 0.80 -59.67
N GLN A 558 -14.25 0.72 -59.10
CA GLN A 558 -13.00 1.12 -59.77
C GLN A 558 -12.30 -0.01 -60.53
N MET A 559 -12.80 -1.24 -60.45
CA MET A 559 -12.31 -2.41 -61.21
C MET A 559 -12.93 -2.36 -62.62
N GLN A 560 -12.15 -2.05 -63.66
CA GLN A 560 -12.71 -1.82 -64.99
C GLN A 560 -12.83 -3.10 -65.84
N GLU A 561 -14.07 -3.34 -66.27
CA GLU A 561 -14.45 -3.85 -67.59
C GLU A 561 -15.43 -2.87 -68.27
N SER A 562 -15.75 -3.05 -69.56
CA SER A 562 -16.52 -2.08 -70.39
C SER A 562 -17.89 -1.60 -69.84
N THR A 563 -18.51 -2.33 -68.91
CA THR A 563 -19.73 -1.94 -68.18
C THR A 563 -19.75 -2.62 -66.79
N PRO A 564 -20.50 -2.09 -65.79
CA PRO A 564 -20.63 -2.72 -64.46
C PRO A 564 -21.12 -4.18 -64.49
N SER A 565 -21.92 -4.56 -65.49
CA SER A 565 -22.38 -5.94 -65.66
C SER A 565 -21.25 -6.89 -66.07
N VAL A 566 -20.25 -6.40 -66.80
CA VAL A 566 -19.08 -7.19 -67.19
C VAL A 566 -18.12 -7.35 -66.01
N THR A 567 -17.90 -6.29 -65.20
CA THR A 567 -17.10 -6.39 -63.96
C THR A 567 -17.64 -7.46 -63.01
N ILE A 568 -18.97 -7.49 -62.79
CA ILE A 568 -19.62 -8.51 -61.96
C ILE A 568 -19.41 -9.92 -62.56
N ALA A 569 -19.58 -10.09 -63.87
CA ALA A 569 -19.39 -11.38 -64.52
C ALA A 569 -17.95 -11.90 -64.42
N THR A 570 -16.96 -11.01 -64.53
CA THR A 570 -15.54 -11.34 -64.36
C THR A 570 -15.24 -11.77 -62.93
N LEU A 571 -15.69 -11.01 -61.91
CA LEU A 571 -15.52 -11.38 -60.49
C LEU A 571 -16.19 -12.72 -60.15
N VAL A 572 -17.36 -13.02 -60.73
CA VAL A 572 -18.03 -14.32 -60.57
C VAL A 572 -17.22 -15.44 -61.21
N ALA A 573 -16.63 -15.22 -62.39
CA ALA A 573 -15.80 -16.22 -63.08
C ALA A 573 -14.51 -16.50 -62.30
N ASP A 574 -13.92 -15.44 -61.73
CA ASP A 574 -12.69 -15.50 -60.95
C ASP A 574 -12.87 -16.30 -59.64
N LEU A 575 -13.89 -15.93 -58.85
CA LEU A 575 -14.27 -16.65 -57.63
C LEU A 575 -14.67 -18.12 -57.87
N ASN A 576 -15.08 -18.48 -59.09
CA ASN A 576 -15.36 -19.86 -59.49
C ASN A 576 -14.12 -20.64 -59.96
N THR A 577 -13.10 -19.97 -60.49
CA THR A 577 -11.91 -20.60 -61.09
C THR A 577 -10.84 -20.90 -60.06
N ASP A 578 -10.64 -19.99 -59.10
CA ASP A 578 -9.57 -20.12 -58.09
C ASP A 578 -9.97 -20.91 -56.84
N GLY A 579 -11.27 -21.20 -56.71
CA GLY A 579 -11.83 -21.73 -55.47
C GLY A 579 -11.79 -20.68 -54.35
N ILE A 580 -12.80 -20.71 -53.49
CA ILE A 580 -12.74 -19.92 -52.27
C ILE A 580 -11.61 -20.52 -51.44
N LEU A 581 -10.64 -19.68 -51.03
CA LEU A 581 -9.46 -19.97 -50.20
C LEU A 581 -8.15 -20.26 -50.96
N ASN A 582 -7.66 -19.31 -51.77
CA ASN A 582 -6.20 -19.10 -51.88
C ASN A 582 -5.77 -17.67 -52.22
N MET A 583 -6.60 -16.66 -51.94
CA MET A 583 -6.20 -15.26 -51.98
C MET A 583 -5.91 -14.79 -50.55
N PRO A 584 -4.65 -14.73 -50.10
CA PRO A 584 -4.36 -14.02 -48.85
C PRO A 584 -4.81 -12.57 -49.05
N ASN A 585 -5.50 -12.00 -48.06
CA ASN A 585 -6.05 -10.62 -48.02
C ASN A 585 -5.11 -9.49 -48.53
N GLN A 586 -3.83 -9.80 -48.76
CA GLN A 586 -2.86 -8.95 -49.43
C GLN A 586 -3.26 -8.62 -50.88
N ASP A 587 -3.79 -9.55 -51.68
CA ASP A 587 -3.92 -9.31 -53.13
C ASP A 587 -5.12 -8.41 -53.49
N LEU A 588 -6.29 -8.63 -52.87
CA LEU A 588 -7.47 -7.78 -53.11
C LEU A 588 -7.34 -6.40 -52.46
N THR A 589 -6.72 -6.31 -51.27
CA THR A 589 -6.38 -5.01 -50.66
C THR A 589 -5.33 -4.27 -51.49
N THR A 590 -4.37 -4.99 -52.08
CA THR A 590 -3.38 -4.43 -53.02
C THR A 590 -4.01 -4.02 -54.35
N ALA A 591 -4.96 -4.77 -54.88
CA ALA A 591 -5.71 -4.43 -56.10
C ALA A 591 -6.59 -3.19 -55.87
N ILE A 592 -7.34 -3.13 -54.77
CA ILE A 592 -8.11 -1.95 -54.35
C ILE A 592 -7.17 -0.74 -54.14
N ASN A 593 -6.02 -0.92 -53.48
CA ASN A 593 -5.01 0.13 -53.29
C ASN A 593 -4.40 0.61 -54.62
N THR A 594 -4.15 -0.30 -55.56
CA THR A 594 -3.56 0.00 -56.87
C THR A 594 -4.54 0.76 -57.74
N CYS A 595 -5.80 0.34 -57.76
CA CYS A 595 -6.87 1.04 -58.48
C CYS A 595 -7.18 2.42 -57.89
N MET A 596 -7.23 2.55 -56.56
CA MET A 596 -7.48 3.83 -55.88
C MET A 596 -6.28 4.80 -55.94
N ALA A 597 -5.05 4.29 -56.14
CA ALA A 597 -3.86 5.12 -56.37
C ALA A 597 -3.74 5.66 -57.82
N GLY A 598 -4.67 5.30 -58.71
CA GLY A 598 -4.70 5.75 -60.10
C GLY A 598 -3.63 5.10 -60.99
N ASN A 599 -3.10 3.94 -60.61
CA ASN A 599 -2.06 3.23 -61.37
C ASN A 599 -2.68 2.22 -62.35
N THR A 600 -2.28 2.24 -63.62
CA THR A 600 -2.88 1.44 -64.71
C THR A 600 -2.28 0.04 -64.85
N ALA A 601 -1.72 -0.54 -63.79
CA ALA A 601 -1.13 -1.87 -63.85
C ALA A 601 -2.21 -2.94 -63.65
N SER A 602 -2.36 -3.84 -64.62
CA SER A 602 -3.15 -5.08 -64.47
C SER A 602 -2.39 -6.06 -63.57
N ASP A 603 -3.08 -6.73 -62.65
CA ASP A 603 -2.52 -7.94 -62.06
C ASP A 603 -2.53 -9.10 -63.08
N THR A 604 -1.87 -10.22 -62.72
CA THR A 604 -1.69 -11.43 -63.52
C THR A 604 -2.97 -12.12 -64.01
N ASP A 605 -4.13 -11.80 -63.43
CA ASP A 605 -5.44 -12.40 -63.71
C ASP A 605 -6.39 -11.49 -64.51
N GLY A 606 -5.89 -10.32 -64.93
CA GLY A 606 -6.53 -9.51 -65.99
C GLY A 606 -7.53 -8.46 -65.53
N ILE A 607 -7.64 -8.15 -64.24
CA ILE A 607 -8.43 -7.01 -63.74
C ILE A 607 -7.64 -5.71 -63.98
N ALA A 608 -8.15 -4.81 -64.83
CA ALA A 608 -7.53 -3.52 -65.13
C ALA A 608 -8.15 -2.38 -64.32
N CYS A 609 -7.33 -1.49 -63.74
CA CYS A 609 -7.79 -0.30 -63.03
C CYS A 609 -8.04 0.89 -63.98
N ASN A 610 -9.10 1.67 -63.76
CA ASN A 610 -9.34 2.89 -64.52
C ASN A 610 -8.28 3.94 -64.13
N GLY A 611 -7.54 4.47 -65.11
CA GLY A 611 -6.70 5.64 -64.87
C GLY A 611 -7.60 6.80 -64.49
N ALA A 612 -7.53 7.27 -63.23
CA ALA A 612 -8.43 8.26 -62.64
C ALA A 612 -8.59 9.53 -63.51
N SER A 613 -9.57 9.55 -64.42
CA SER A 613 -9.98 10.75 -65.13
C SER A 613 -11.08 11.47 -64.32
N GLY A 614 -10.72 11.90 -63.11
CA GLY A 614 -11.60 12.60 -62.18
C GLY A 614 -10.92 12.75 -60.82
N ASN A 615 -10.79 13.97 -60.34
CA ASN A 615 -10.06 14.31 -59.11
C ASN A 615 -10.64 13.56 -57.89
N PRO A 616 -9.87 12.76 -57.12
CA PRO A 616 -10.39 12.04 -55.97
C PRO A 616 -10.77 13.02 -54.85
N GLY A 617 -12.05 13.03 -54.45
CA GLY A 617 -12.59 13.88 -53.39
C GLY A 617 -12.24 13.40 -51.97
N THR A 618 -13.01 13.86 -50.98
CA THR A 618 -12.94 13.48 -49.55
C THR A 618 -12.98 11.97 -49.29
N ALA A 619 -13.53 11.19 -50.22
CA ALA A 619 -13.55 9.72 -50.20
C ALA A 619 -12.13 9.10 -50.13
N ALA A 620 -11.11 9.68 -50.78
CA ALA A 620 -9.76 9.10 -50.79
C ALA A 620 -8.99 9.24 -49.45
N THR A 621 -9.36 10.20 -48.61
CA THR A 621 -8.78 10.34 -47.25
C THR A 621 -9.48 9.41 -46.26
N ALA A 622 -10.81 9.29 -46.33
CA ALA A 622 -11.59 8.34 -45.54
C ALA A 622 -11.22 6.86 -45.83
N VAL A 623 -10.83 6.55 -47.07
CA VAL A 623 -10.30 5.22 -47.47
C VAL A 623 -8.92 4.95 -46.85
N LYS A 624 -8.04 5.97 -46.74
CA LYS A 624 -6.72 5.84 -46.09
C LYS A 624 -6.81 5.55 -44.59
N ASP A 625 -7.73 6.21 -43.88
CA ASP A 625 -7.91 6.01 -42.44
C ASP A 625 -8.51 4.62 -42.12
N ASN A 626 -9.31 4.04 -43.02
CA ASN A 626 -9.88 2.70 -42.87
C ASN A 626 -8.92 1.55 -43.23
N LEU A 627 -7.87 1.81 -44.03
CA LEU A 627 -6.78 0.84 -44.26
C LEU A 627 -5.96 0.56 -42.98
N ALA A 628 -5.82 1.55 -42.09
CA ALA A 628 -5.16 1.37 -40.80
C ALA A 628 -5.98 0.47 -39.85
N ILE A 629 -7.31 0.55 -39.94
CA ILE A 629 -8.24 -0.31 -39.19
C ILE A 629 -8.14 -1.77 -39.66
N LEU A 630 -8.15 -2.01 -40.98
CA LEU A 630 -8.00 -3.36 -41.51
C LEU A 630 -6.63 -3.96 -41.18
N ALA A 631 -5.57 -3.15 -41.18
CA ALA A 631 -4.24 -3.56 -40.73
C ALA A 631 -4.24 -3.94 -39.23
N SER A 632 -4.91 -3.16 -38.38
CA SER A 632 -5.09 -3.48 -36.97
C SER A 632 -5.85 -4.80 -36.76
N ASP A 633 -6.99 -4.98 -37.43
CA ASP A 633 -7.81 -6.20 -37.33
C ASP A 633 -7.01 -7.43 -37.77
N SER A 634 -6.16 -7.29 -38.80
CA SER A 634 -5.26 -8.35 -39.27
C SER A 634 -4.23 -8.75 -38.22
N VAL A 635 -3.53 -7.77 -37.62
CA VAL A 635 -2.50 -8.05 -36.59
C VAL A 635 -3.14 -8.69 -35.35
N LEU A 636 -4.32 -8.23 -34.94
CA LEU A 636 -5.06 -8.82 -33.83
C LEU A 636 -5.51 -10.26 -34.11
N ALA A 637 -5.89 -10.58 -35.34
CA ALA A 637 -6.18 -11.95 -35.74
C ALA A 637 -4.95 -12.86 -35.70
N ASP A 638 -3.79 -12.33 -36.09
CA ASP A 638 -2.52 -13.06 -36.08
C ASP A 638 -2.06 -13.36 -34.65
N ILE A 639 -2.04 -12.35 -33.77
CA ILE A 639 -1.73 -12.53 -32.33
C ILE A 639 -2.68 -13.56 -31.69
N GLY A 640 -3.98 -13.48 -32.00
CA GLY A 640 -4.96 -14.44 -31.50
C GLY A 640 -4.76 -15.86 -32.03
N THR A 641 -4.15 -16.01 -33.21
CA THR A 641 -3.80 -17.31 -33.80
C THR A 641 -2.52 -17.85 -33.20
N ASP A 642 -1.46 -17.05 -33.12
CA ASP A 642 -0.18 -17.40 -32.49
C ASP A 642 -0.39 -17.89 -31.07
N ALA A 643 -1.15 -17.15 -30.27
CA ALA A 643 -1.45 -17.54 -28.89
C ALA A 643 -2.15 -18.90 -28.77
N ASN A 644 -2.92 -19.31 -29.78
CA ASN A 644 -3.74 -20.52 -29.74
C ASN A 644 -3.19 -21.66 -30.59
N THR A 645 -2.02 -21.49 -31.19
CA THR A 645 -1.33 -22.49 -31.99
C THR A 645 0.06 -22.78 -31.40
N SER A 646 0.80 -23.72 -31.99
CA SER A 646 2.17 -24.03 -31.57
C SER A 646 3.23 -23.26 -32.36
N SER A 647 2.83 -22.27 -33.18
CA SER A 647 3.78 -21.36 -33.84
C SER A 647 4.32 -20.37 -32.83
N THR A 648 5.58 -19.97 -33.03
CA THR A 648 6.17 -18.84 -32.31
C THR A 648 5.67 -17.55 -32.91
N SER A 649 5.19 -16.62 -32.09
CA SER A 649 4.74 -15.33 -32.55
C SER A 649 5.89 -14.54 -33.18
N ASP A 650 5.68 -14.07 -34.41
CA ASP A 650 6.64 -13.26 -35.17
C ASP A 650 6.24 -11.78 -35.24
N THR A 651 5.20 -11.37 -34.49
CA THR A 651 4.69 -9.99 -34.46
C THR A 651 5.80 -9.00 -34.16
N THR A 652 5.94 -8.01 -35.03
CA THR A 652 6.99 -6.98 -35.04
C THR A 652 6.57 -5.70 -34.32
N ILE A 653 7.53 -4.82 -34.05
CA ILE A 653 7.26 -3.46 -33.50
C ILE A 653 6.32 -2.66 -34.42
N ALA A 654 6.44 -2.82 -35.74
CA ALA A 654 5.61 -2.11 -36.69
C ALA A 654 4.15 -2.59 -36.65
N GLU A 655 3.94 -3.89 -36.44
CA GLU A 655 2.61 -4.50 -36.31
C GLU A 655 1.95 -4.16 -34.98
N PHE A 656 2.69 -4.18 -33.86
CA PHE A 656 2.15 -3.61 -32.61
C PHE A 656 1.79 -2.12 -32.77
N GLY A 657 2.58 -1.37 -33.53
CA GLY A 657 2.34 0.04 -33.83
C GLY A 657 1.14 0.31 -34.75
N SER A 658 0.65 -0.69 -35.49
CA SER A 658 -0.53 -0.56 -36.35
C SER A 658 -1.85 -0.91 -35.65
N ILE A 659 -1.81 -1.46 -34.44
CA ILE A 659 -3.02 -1.79 -33.65
C ILE A 659 -3.76 -0.52 -33.24
N LEU A 660 -5.08 -0.52 -33.47
CA LEU A 660 -6.00 0.55 -33.12
C LEU A 660 -7.08 0.06 -32.14
N PRO A 661 -7.43 0.86 -31.12
CA PRO A 661 -6.78 2.10 -30.69
C PRO A 661 -5.30 1.90 -30.30
N ALA A 662 -4.48 2.94 -30.51
CA ALA A 662 -3.03 2.88 -30.29
C ALA A 662 -2.69 2.35 -28.89
N LEU A 663 -1.76 1.39 -28.84
CA LEU A 663 -1.28 0.81 -27.59
C LEU A 663 -0.44 1.83 -26.82
N THR A 664 -0.60 1.82 -25.51
CA THR A 664 0.12 2.68 -24.57
C THR A 664 1.18 1.88 -23.82
N ASP A 665 2.24 2.57 -23.37
CA ASP A 665 3.34 2.00 -22.61
C ASP A 665 4.09 0.85 -23.33
N PHE A 666 4.01 0.77 -24.66
CA PHE A 666 4.80 -0.20 -25.43
C PHE A 666 6.30 0.15 -25.37
N VAL A 667 7.09 -0.75 -24.79
CA VAL A 667 8.55 -0.63 -24.70
C VAL A 667 9.22 -1.50 -25.78
N ASN A 668 9.84 -0.89 -26.79
CA ASN A 668 10.48 -1.60 -27.91
C ASN A 668 11.51 -2.66 -27.46
N ALA A 669 12.24 -2.41 -26.37
CA ALA A 669 13.23 -3.35 -25.84
C ALA A 669 12.62 -4.65 -25.29
N ASN A 670 11.31 -4.66 -24.99
CA ASN A 670 10.60 -5.81 -24.43
C ASN A 670 9.93 -6.68 -25.52
N LEU A 671 10.20 -6.43 -26.81
CA LEU A 671 9.58 -7.16 -27.93
C LEU A 671 9.62 -8.68 -27.75
N SER A 672 10.80 -9.25 -27.47
CA SER A 672 10.95 -10.69 -27.29
C SER A 672 10.17 -11.22 -26.08
N ALA A 673 9.98 -10.40 -25.04
CA ALA A 673 9.19 -10.78 -23.87
C ALA A 673 7.68 -10.77 -24.18
N TYR A 674 7.20 -9.83 -25.01
CA TYR A 674 5.82 -9.84 -25.48
C TYR A 674 5.54 -11.08 -26.34
N GLN A 675 6.42 -11.39 -27.30
CA GLN A 675 6.32 -12.58 -28.15
C GLN A 675 6.29 -13.87 -27.30
N THR A 676 7.22 -13.99 -26.35
CA THR A 676 7.25 -15.13 -25.42
C THR A 676 5.96 -15.23 -24.61
N TYR A 677 5.37 -14.11 -24.19
CA TYR A 677 4.10 -14.12 -23.45
C TYR A 677 2.94 -14.61 -24.32
N ILE A 678 2.87 -14.19 -25.58
CA ILE A 678 1.85 -14.64 -26.54
C ILE A 678 1.92 -16.18 -26.65
N ASP A 679 3.11 -16.72 -26.87
CA ASP A 679 3.34 -18.16 -27.06
C ASP A 679 3.09 -19.00 -25.79
N ALA A 680 3.41 -18.45 -24.61
CA ALA A 680 3.38 -19.18 -23.34
C ALA A 680 1.99 -19.24 -22.68
N ASN A 681 1.00 -18.50 -23.17
CA ASN A 681 -0.29 -18.33 -22.49
C ASN A 681 -1.51 -18.70 -23.38
N PRO A 682 -1.61 -19.96 -23.83
CA PRO A 682 -2.69 -20.39 -24.70
C PRO A 682 -4.09 -20.18 -24.07
N GLY A 683 -5.02 -19.65 -24.87
CA GLY A 683 -6.37 -19.27 -24.42
C GLY A 683 -6.48 -17.95 -23.67
N SER A 684 -5.39 -17.17 -23.54
CA SER A 684 -5.43 -15.82 -22.93
C SER A 684 -5.85 -14.73 -23.90
N PHE A 685 -5.86 -15.03 -25.20
CA PHE A 685 -6.35 -14.15 -26.25
C PHE A 685 -7.54 -14.78 -26.94
N ALA A 686 -8.57 -13.99 -27.24
CA ALA A 686 -9.61 -14.37 -28.17
C ALA A 686 -9.01 -14.65 -29.56
N SER A 687 -9.75 -15.36 -30.42
CA SER A 687 -9.39 -15.56 -31.83
C SER A 687 -10.51 -15.00 -32.71
N PRO A 688 -10.36 -13.78 -33.27
CA PRO A 688 -9.19 -12.89 -33.20
C PRO A 688 -9.03 -12.20 -31.82
N ALA A 689 -7.81 -11.76 -31.50
CA ALA A 689 -7.53 -11.06 -30.23
C ALA A 689 -8.18 -9.68 -30.21
N THR A 690 -8.31 -9.10 -29.02
CA THR A 690 -8.77 -7.71 -28.86
C THR A 690 -7.61 -6.79 -28.47
N GLN A 691 -7.71 -5.51 -28.85
CA GLN A 691 -6.72 -4.50 -28.45
C GLN A 691 -6.54 -4.43 -26.92
N ALA A 692 -7.62 -4.61 -26.15
CA ALA A 692 -7.57 -4.57 -24.69
C ALA A 692 -6.79 -5.75 -24.09
N GLU A 693 -6.88 -6.94 -24.69
CA GLU A 693 -6.10 -8.11 -24.28
C GLU A 693 -4.61 -7.88 -24.56
N VAL A 694 -4.28 -7.32 -25.72
CA VAL A 694 -2.89 -6.95 -26.06
C VAL A 694 -2.34 -5.88 -25.12
N GLN A 695 -3.14 -4.87 -24.79
CA GLN A 695 -2.76 -3.83 -23.81
C GLN A 695 -2.54 -4.41 -22.40
N ALA A 696 -3.36 -5.37 -21.98
CA ALA A 696 -3.21 -6.05 -20.70
C ALA A 696 -1.93 -6.89 -20.65
N MET A 697 -1.59 -7.58 -21.75
CA MET A 697 -0.34 -8.30 -21.90
C MET A 697 0.88 -7.37 -21.85
N ILE A 698 0.88 -6.25 -22.57
CA ILE A 698 1.97 -5.25 -22.49
C ILE A 698 2.17 -4.78 -21.06
N THR A 699 1.08 -4.44 -20.37
CA THR A 699 1.12 -4.00 -18.97
C THR A 699 1.72 -5.08 -18.07
N ALA A 700 1.29 -6.33 -18.23
CA ALA A 700 1.77 -7.46 -17.44
C ALA A 700 3.25 -7.76 -17.69
N VAL A 701 3.67 -7.77 -18.96
CA VAL A 701 5.05 -8.05 -19.36
C VAL A 701 5.99 -6.94 -18.89
N ASN A 702 5.62 -5.66 -19.07
CA ASN A 702 6.42 -4.54 -18.57
C ASN A 702 6.59 -4.57 -17.06
N ALA A 703 5.52 -4.92 -16.32
CA ALA A 703 5.60 -5.09 -14.88
C ALA A 703 6.53 -6.26 -14.52
N ALA A 704 6.45 -7.39 -15.24
CA ALA A 704 7.29 -8.56 -15.01
C ALA A 704 8.78 -8.31 -15.31
N VAL A 705 9.11 -7.63 -16.41
CA VAL A 705 10.50 -7.26 -16.76
C VAL A 705 11.08 -6.31 -15.70
N THR A 706 10.29 -5.35 -15.23
CA THR A 706 10.70 -4.42 -14.17
C THR A 706 10.92 -5.14 -12.84
N ALA A 707 10.01 -6.07 -12.48
CA ALA A 707 10.16 -6.90 -11.28
C ALA A 707 11.40 -7.79 -11.35
N ALA A 708 11.69 -8.39 -12.51
CA ALA A 708 12.89 -9.21 -12.68
C ALA A 708 14.19 -8.42 -12.51
N ALA A 709 14.23 -7.14 -12.94
CA ALA A 709 15.37 -6.26 -12.69
C ALA A 709 15.56 -5.97 -11.19
N SER A 710 14.47 -5.69 -10.46
CA SER A 710 14.49 -5.56 -9.00
C SER A 710 14.99 -6.84 -8.32
N ASP A 711 14.46 -7.99 -8.72
CA ASP A 711 14.82 -9.29 -8.15
C ASP A 711 16.31 -9.62 -8.40
N SER A 712 16.85 -9.22 -9.55
CA SER A 712 18.28 -9.36 -9.84
C SER A 712 19.15 -8.54 -8.88
N VAL A 713 18.80 -7.29 -8.61
CA VAL A 713 19.54 -6.45 -7.66
C VAL A 713 19.43 -7.00 -6.23
N LEU A 714 18.24 -7.46 -5.83
CA LEU A 714 18.04 -8.09 -4.52
C LEU A 714 18.84 -9.39 -4.37
N ALA A 715 18.96 -10.19 -5.44
CA ALA A 715 19.80 -11.37 -5.45
C ALA A 715 21.29 -11.03 -5.31
N ASP A 716 21.72 -9.95 -5.96
CA ASP A 716 23.11 -9.46 -5.90
C ASP A 716 23.45 -8.96 -4.48
N ILE A 717 22.62 -8.09 -3.89
CA ILE A 717 22.77 -7.64 -2.50
C ILE A 717 22.80 -8.83 -1.53
N GLY A 718 21.91 -9.82 -1.72
CA GLY A 718 21.89 -11.03 -0.90
C GLY A 718 23.13 -11.90 -1.09
N THR A 719 23.78 -11.85 -2.26
CA THR A 719 25.04 -12.55 -2.53
C THR A 719 26.22 -11.82 -1.92
N ASP A 720 26.32 -10.51 -2.11
CA ASP A 720 27.34 -9.65 -1.51
C ASP A 720 27.36 -9.81 0.01
N ALA A 721 26.21 -9.70 0.65
CA ALA A 721 26.08 -9.85 2.10
C ALA A 721 26.53 -11.22 2.62
N ASN A 722 26.44 -12.27 1.81
CA ASN A 722 26.71 -13.65 2.23
C ASN A 722 28.02 -14.21 1.65
N THR A 723 28.79 -13.39 0.93
CA THR A 723 30.11 -13.74 0.40
C THR A 723 31.18 -12.78 0.94
N ALA A 724 32.46 -13.07 0.71
CA ALA A 724 33.55 -12.15 1.07
C ALA A 724 33.76 -11.04 0.02
N SER A 725 32.79 -10.84 -0.88
CA SER A 725 32.81 -9.82 -1.92
C SER A 725 32.41 -8.47 -1.32
N THR A 726 32.99 -7.39 -1.84
CA THR A 726 32.58 -6.03 -1.50
C THR A 726 31.38 -5.64 -2.34
N SER A 727 30.31 -5.16 -1.72
CA SER A 727 29.13 -4.71 -2.45
C SER A 727 29.42 -3.50 -3.32
N ASP A 728 29.13 -3.61 -4.61
CA ASP A 728 29.28 -2.55 -5.61
C ASP A 728 27.94 -1.93 -6.04
N THR A 729 26.84 -2.31 -5.39
CA THR A 729 25.49 -1.82 -5.68
C THR A 729 25.45 -0.29 -5.74
N THR A 730 24.95 0.24 -6.85
CA THR A 730 24.92 1.65 -7.19
C THR A 730 23.60 2.32 -6.79
N ILE A 731 23.56 3.66 -6.83
CA ILE A 731 22.32 4.43 -6.60
C ILE A 731 21.22 4.03 -7.60
N ALA A 732 21.58 3.75 -8.86
CA ALA A 732 20.62 3.36 -9.89
C ALA A 732 20.00 1.98 -9.59
N GLU A 733 20.80 1.04 -9.08
CA GLU A 733 20.34 -0.29 -8.69
C GLU A 733 19.47 -0.25 -7.44
N PHE A 734 19.82 0.54 -6.41
CA PHE A 734 18.89 0.78 -5.30
C PHE A 734 17.58 1.42 -5.78
N GLY A 735 17.66 2.31 -6.77
CA GLY A 735 16.50 2.97 -7.37
C GLY A 735 15.61 2.05 -8.21
N SER A 736 16.10 0.87 -8.65
CA SER A 736 15.31 -0.10 -9.42
C SER A 736 14.61 -1.15 -8.55
N ILE A 737 14.90 -1.20 -7.24
CA ILE A 737 14.25 -2.14 -6.31
C ILE A 737 12.76 -1.80 -6.14
N LEU A 738 11.92 -2.82 -6.21
CA LEU A 738 10.48 -2.75 -6.02
C LEU A 738 10.01 -3.62 -4.84
N PRO A 739 9.06 -3.14 -4.02
CA PRO A 739 8.55 -1.76 -3.99
C PRO A 739 9.63 -0.70 -3.70
N ALA A 740 9.41 0.52 -4.20
CA ALA A 740 10.39 1.60 -4.08
C ALA A 740 10.82 1.83 -2.62
N LEU A 741 12.14 1.96 -2.41
CA LEU A 741 12.73 2.21 -1.10
C LEU A 741 12.48 3.65 -0.65
N THR A 742 12.15 3.84 0.62
CA THR A 742 11.92 5.14 1.25
C THR A 742 13.13 5.58 2.07
N ASP A 743 13.28 6.89 2.25
CA ASP A 743 14.36 7.52 3.02
C ASP A 743 15.78 7.18 2.51
N PHE A 744 15.95 6.74 1.27
CA PHE A 744 17.28 6.55 0.69
C PHE A 744 18.01 7.89 0.57
N VAL A 745 19.22 7.98 1.12
CA VAL A 745 20.05 9.18 1.09
C VAL A 745 21.28 8.90 0.23
N ASN A 746 21.37 9.51 -0.95
CA ASN A 746 22.48 9.30 -1.89
C ASN A 746 23.87 9.49 -1.26
N ALA A 747 24.01 10.41 -0.30
CA ALA A 747 25.27 10.68 0.39
C ALA A 747 25.72 9.51 1.31
N ASN A 748 24.81 8.61 1.68
CA ASN A 748 25.07 7.47 2.56
C ASN A 748 25.41 6.18 1.78
N LEU A 749 25.56 6.24 0.45
CA LEU A 749 25.81 5.04 -0.39
C LEU A 749 26.93 4.15 0.15
N SER A 750 28.10 4.73 0.43
CA SER A 750 29.24 3.95 0.96
C SER A 750 28.95 3.31 2.33
N ALA A 751 28.10 3.93 3.14
CA ALA A 751 27.68 3.37 4.42
C ALA A 751 26.69 2.21 4.24
N TYR A 752 25.79 2.28 3.24
CA TYR A 752 24.92 1.17 2.87
C TYR A 752 25.74 -0.04 2.37
N GLN A 753 26.68 0.18 1.45
CA GLN A 753 27.59 -0.87 0.94
C GLN A 753 28.40 -1.50 2.09
N THR A 754 29.00 -0.67 2.96
CA THR A 754 29.73 -1.17 4.14
C THR A 754 28.83 -1.99 5.08
N TYR A 755 27.56 -1.60 5.23
CA TYR A 755 26.62 -2.36 6.06
C TYR A 755 26.32 -3.74 5.45
N ILE A 756 26.13 -3.81 4.14
CA ILE A 756 25.93 -5.07 3.41
C ILE A 756 27.12 -6.00 3.67
N ASP A 757 28.34 -5.51 3.50
CA ASP A 757 29.58 -6.29 3.68
C ASP A 757 29.84 -6.71 5.14
N ALA A 758 29.52 -5.84 6.10
CA ALA A 758 29.88 -6.02 7.51
C ALA A 758 28.90 -6.88 8.31
N ASN A 759 27.76 -7.27 7.73
CA ASN A 759 26.72 -8.03 8.42
C ASN A 759 26.35 -9.35 7.71
N PRO A 760 27.26 -10.35 7.68
CA PRO A 760 26.97 -11.64 7.06
C PRO A 760 25.76 -12.33 7.68
N GLY A 761 24.83 -12.81 6.85
CA GLY A 761 23.60 -13.46 7.27
C GLY A 761 22.45 -12.52 7.69
N SER A 762 22.62 -11.20 7.59
CA SER A 762 21.53 -10.23 7.82
C SER A 762 20.57 -10.09 6.64
N PHE A 763 20.92 -10.63 5.48
CA PHE A 763 20.09 -10.67 4.28
C PHE A 763 19.85 -12.12 3.86
N ALA A 764 18.61 -12.43 3.47
CA ALA A 764 18.33 -13.66 2.76
C ALA A 764 19.13 -13.74 1.44
N SER A 765 19.23 -14.94 0.86
CA SER A 765 19.80 -15.15 -0.48
C SER A 765 18.74 -15.81 -1.37
N PRO A 766 18.05 -15.06 -2.26
CA PRO A 766 18.20 -13.61 -2.51
C PRO A 766 17.64 -12.73 -1.37
N ALA A 767 18.09 -11.48 -1.27
CA ALA A 767 17.60 -10.54 -0.25
C ALA A 767 16.15 -10.15 -0.54
N THR A 768 15.48 -9.59 0.48
CA THR A 768 14.13 -9.03 0.32
C THR A 768 14.17 -7.50 0.37
N GLN A 769 13.25 -6.85 -0.32
CA GLN A 769 13.10 -5.39 -0.27
C GLN A 769 12.96 -4.88 1.18
N ALA A 770 12.28 -5.61 2.05
CA ALA A 770 12.09 -5.23 3.44
C ALA A 770 13.39 -5.26 4.26
N GLU A 771 14.28 -6.22 3.98
CA GLU A 771 15.61 -6.29 4.60
C GLU A 771 16.48 -5.10 4.15
N VAL A 772 16.46 -4.78 2.86
CA VAL A 772 17.16 -3.61 2.31
C VAL A 772 16.61 -2.31 2.90
N GLN A 773 15.28 -2.20 3.04
CA GLN A 773 14.65 -1.05 3.68
C GLN A 773 15.04 -0.92 5.16
N ALA A 774 15.09 -2.03 5.90
CA ALA A 774 15.51 -2.04 7.30
C ALA A 774 16.98 -1.61 7.44
N MET A 775 17.85 -2.06 6.53
CA MET A 775 19.24 -1.60 6.45
C MET A 775 19.31 -0.10 6.22
N ILE A 776 18.58 0.46 5.26
CA ILE A 776 18.57 1.91 4.98
C ILE A 776 18.17 2.68 6.24
N THR A 777 17.08 2.27 6.91
CA THR A 777 16.63 2.89 8.15
C THR A 777 17.70 2.81 9.24
N ALA A 778 18.33 1.65 9.42
CA ALA A 778 19.36 1.44 10.44
C ALA A 778 20.62 2.29 10.16
N VAL A 779 21.10 2.31 8.91
CA VAL A 779 22.26 3.09 8.50
C VAL A 779 21.99 4.58 8.63
N ASN A 780 20.84 5.06 8.17
CA ASN A 780 20.48 6.48 8.30
C ASN A 780 20.38 6.91 9.77
N ALA A 781 19.79 6.07 10.62
CA ALA A 781 19.75 6.33 12.06
C ALA A 781 21.18 6.37 12.64
N ALA A 782 22.03 5.41 12.29
CA ALA A 782 23.42 5.34 12.77
C ALA A 782 24.25 6.56 12.32
N VAL A 783 24.12 6.98 11.06
CA VAL A 783 24.80 8.17 10.52
C VAL A 783 24.38 9.44 11.27
N ASN A 784 23.13 9.57 11.70
CA ASN A 784 22.59 10.76 12.39
C ASN A 784 22.73 10.75 13.92
N THR A 785 23.37 9.72 14.52
CA THR A 785 23.59 9.71 15.98
C THR A 785 24.75 10.64 16.36
N PRO A 786 24.59 11.54 17.36
CA PRO A 786 25.70 12.35 17.85
C PRO A 786 26.86 11.50 18.40
N PRO A 787 28.12 11.94 18.26
CA PRO A 787 29.26 11.28 18.90
C PRO A 787 29.16 11.36 20.42
N THR A 788 29.75 10.38 21.12
CA THR A 788 29.82 10.34 22.60
C THR A 788 31.27 10.22 23.06
N LEU A 789 31.60 10.75 24.24
CA LEU A 789 32.93 10.62 24.84
C LEU A 789 33.08 9.21 25.43
N SER A 790 33.99 8.41 24.88
CA SER A 790 34.26 7.04 25.31
C SER A 790 35.28 6.97 26.44
N SER A 791 36.33 7.80 26.38
CA SER A 791 37.35 7.89 27.43
C SER A 791 38.13 9.20 27.37
N SER A 792 38.86 9.52 28.43
CA SER A 792 39.77 10.67 28.48
C SER A 792 41.08 10.35 29.18
N THR A 793 42.13 11.12 28.89
CA THR A 793 43.39 11.16 29.61
C THR A 793 43.79 12.62 29.81
N PRO A 794 43.81 13.16 31.04
CA PRO A 794 43.48 12.49 32.30
C PRO A 794 42.08 11.89 32.34
N ALA A 795 41.93 10.77 33.04
CA ALA A 795 40.64 10.19 33.33
C ALA A 795 39.87 11.10 34.29
N ASP A 796 38.54 11.04 34.27
CA ASP A 796 37.71 11.77 35.23
C ASP A 796 38.06 11.36 36.68
N ASN A 797 38.16 12.36 37.57
CA ASN A 797 38.62 12.27 38.95
C ASN A 797 40.06 11.76 39.15
N ALA A 798 40.92 11.81 38.13
CA ALA A 798 42.34 11.48 38.30
C ALA A 798 43.01 12.45 39.30
N SER A 799 43.77 11.93 40.26
CA SER A 799 44.32 12.72 41.38
C SER A 799 45.82 13.02 41.30
N ALA A 800 46.51 12.51 40.28
CA ALA A 800 47.97 12.60 40.15
C ALA A 800 48.43 12.99 38.74
N VAL A 801 47.79 14.00 38.16
CA VAL A 801 48.09 14.46 36.79
C VAL A 801 49.38 15.29 36.78
N ALA A 802 50.29 15.00 35.86
CA ALA A 802 51.52 15.77 35.69
C ALA A 802 51.23 17.15 35.09
N VAL A 803 52.01 18.16 35.49
CA VAL A 803 51.84 19.55 35.04
C VAL A 803 51.92 19.74 33.52
N ALA A 804 52.73 18.92 32.83
CA ALA A 804 52.89 18.98 31.37
C ALA A 804 51.88 18.10 30.60
N SER A 805 50.81 17.60 31.24
CA SER A 805 49.87 16.68 30.59
C SER A 805 48.95 17.39 29.59
N ASN A 806 48.82 16.82 28.40
CA ASN A 806 47.73 17.14 27.47
C ASN A 806 46.40 16.57 27.97
N ILE A 807 45.29 17.12 27.47
CA ILE A 807 43.96 16.55 27.65
C ILE A 807 43.57 15.83 26.35
N VAL A 808 43.54 14.51 26.39
CA VAL A 808 43.21 13.63 25.26
C VAL A 808 41.82 13.05 25.48
N LEU A 809 40.94 13.20 24.49
CA LEU A 809 39.56 12.73 24.49
C LEU A 809 39.38 11.71 23.37
N THR A 810 38.82 10.55 23.67
CA THR A 810 38.50 9.51 22.68
C THR A 810 37.00 9.38 22.55
N PHE A 811 36.49 9.49 21.33
CA PHE A 811 35.06 9.47 21.03
C PHE A 811 34.63 8.14 20.39
N SER A 812 33.32 7.90 20.41
CA SER A 812 32.68 6.73 19.80
C SER A 812 32.66 6.75 18.27
N LYS A 813 33.02 7.88 17.65
CA LYS A 813 33.04 8.09 16.20
C LYS A 813 34.27 8.90 15.78
N PRO A 814 34.73 8.79 14.53
CA PRO A 814 35.69 9.73 13.94
C PRO A 814 35.20 11.17 14.06
N MET A 815 36.07 12.04 14.55
CA MET A 815 35.75 13.44 14.87
C MET A 815 36.38 14.39 13.85
N ILE A 816 35.79 15.57 13.73
CA ILE A 816 36.36 16.75 13.09
C ILE A 816 36.12 17.97 13.98
N LYS A 817 36.84 19.07 13.70
CA LYS A 817 36.56 20.35 14.35
C LYS A 817 35.20 20.82 13.87
N GLY A 818 34.36 21.27 14.79
CA GLY A 818 33.05 21.79 14.43
C GLY A 818 33.14 23.19 13.83
N SER A 819 32.02 23.93 13.85
CA SER A 819 31.90 25.24 13.18
C SER A 819 31.61 26.40 14.14
N SER A 820 31.41 26.13 15.43
CA SER A 820 31.07 27.12 16.46
C SER A 820 31.34 26.57 17.86
N GLY A 821 31.32 27.43 18.89
CA GLY A 821 31.49 26.99 20.28
C GLY A 821 32.95 26.82 20.70
N ASP A 822 33.18 26.97 22.00
CA ASP A 822 34.52 26.95 22.59
C ASP A 822 34.71 25.74 23.50
N ILE A 823 35.97 25.32 23.60
CA ILE A 823 36.47 24.42 24.63
C ILE A 823 37.17 25.28 25.68
N VAL A 824 36.83 25.15 26.95
CA VAL A 824 37.38 26.00 28.03
C VAL A 824 37.97 25.13 29.11
N LEU A 825 39.26 25.34 29.38
CA LEU A 825 39.96 24.76 30.53
C LEU A 825 39.81 25.70 31.72
N ARG A 826 39.37 25.13 32.84
CA ARG A 826 39.07 25.85 34.07
C ARG A 826 39.77 25.21 35.25
N ARG A 827 40.01 26.00 36.30
CA ARG A 827 40.64 25.55 37.54
C ARG A 827 39.86 26.11 38.73
N LEU A 828 39.53 25.21 39.64
CA LEU A 828 38.96 25.51 40.93
C LEU A 828 40.08 25.66 41.96
N ILE A 829 40.23 26.85 42.53
CA ILE A 829 41.20 27.16 43.58
C ILE A 829 40.43 27.63 44.81
N SER A 830 40.51 26.89 45.92
CA SER A 830 39.85 27.24 47.19
C SER A 830 38.36 27.62 47.04
N GLY A 831 37.64 26.92 46.14
CA GLY A 831 36.23 27.17 45.85
C GLY A 831 35.92 28.25 44.81
N THR A 832 36.93 28.93 44.23
CA THR A 832 36.74 29.89 43.13
C THR A 832 37.03 29.25 41.78
N ASP A 833 36.05 29.23 40.88
CA ASP A 833 36.22 28.75 39.50
C ASP A 833 36.84 29.82 38.60
N THR A 834 37.97 29.51 37.99
CA THR A 834 38.76 30.44 37.16
C THR A 834 39.00 29.84 35.77
N ILE A 835 38.80 30.65 34.73
CA ILE A 835 39.14 30.27 33.35
C ILE A 835 40.66 30.34 33.22
N ILE A 836 41.27 29.23 32.79
CA ILE A 836 42.71 29.14 32.51
C ILE A 836 42.98 29.44 31.04
N GLU A 837 42.23 28.80 30.14
CA GLU A 837 42.38 28.99 28.71
C GLU A 837 41.07 28.68 27.97
N THR A 838 40.78 29.48 26.94
CA THR A 838 39.68 29.25 26.01
C THR A 838 40.25 28.88 24.65
N PHE A 839 39.88 27.73 24.14
CA PHE A 839 40.21 27.24 22.80
C PHE A 839 38.97 27.35 21.92
N ALA A 840 39.01 28.25 20.93
CA ALA A 840 37.98 28.28 19.88
C ALA A 840 37.96 26.95 19.10
N PHE A 841 36.82 26.58 18.50
CA PHE A 841 36.66 25.34 17.74
C PHE A 841 37.77 25.07 16.71
N ASN A 842 38.33 26.13 16.11
CA ASN A 842 39.39 26.07 15.10
C ASN A 842 40.82 26.17 15.65
N SER A 843 41.00 26.30 16.98
CA SER A 843 42.30 26.50 17.62
C SER A 843 43.33 25.46 17.19
N ALA A 844 44.56 25.88 16.89
CA ALA A 844 45.67 24.99 16.55
C ALA A 844 46.10 24.09 17.73
N LYS A 845 45.71 24.46 18.95
CA LYS A 845 45.97 23.70 20.18
C LYS A 845 45.01 22.51 20.38
N VAL A 846 43.92 22.48 19.62
CA VAL A 846 43.02 21.33 19.51
C VAL A 846 43.39 20.60 18.22
N THR A 847 43.85 19.37 18.35
CA THR A 847 44.24 18.51 17.23
C THR A 847 43.40 17.25 17.22
N ILE A 848 43.14 16.71 16.04
CA ILE A 848 42.36 15.49 15.87
C ILE A 848 43.22 14.51 15.08
N GLY A 849 43.25 13.25 15.49
CA GLY A 849 43.98 12.21 14.78
C GLY A 849 43.52 12.02 13.34
N THR A 850 44.23 11.20 12.58
CA THR A 850 43.91 10.88 11.19
C THR A 850 43.85 9.38 11.00
N GLY A 851 43.11 8.92 9.99
CA GLY A 851 42.91 7.48 9.76
C GLY A 851 42.32 6.77 10.99
N ALA A 852 42.99 5.71 11.45
CA ALA A 852 42.52 4.88 12.57
C ALA A 852 42.39 5.63 13.92
N THR A 853 43.01 6.81 14.08
CA THR A 853 42.94 7.61 15.31
C THR A 853 42.07 8.87 15.17
N GLN A 854 41.28 8.98 14.10
CA GLN A 854 40.44 10.16 13.86
C GLN A 854 39.35 10.38 14.92
N ASN A 855 39.09 9.41 15.79
CA ASN A 855 38.23 9.56 16.95
C ASN A 855 38.93 10.14 18.20
N VAL A 856 40.22 10.46 18.12
CA VAL A 856 41.02 11.00 19.23
C VAL A 856 41.25 12.50 19.04
N VAL A 857 40.81 13.29 20.02
CA VAL A 857 40.99 14.74 20.09
C VAL A 857 41.99 15.09 21.19
N THR A 858 43.09 15.75 20.85
CA THR A 858 44.11 16.19 21.81
C THR A 858 44.08 17.71 21.98
N ILE A 859 43.94 18.16 23.21
CA ILE A 859 43.96 19.56 23.62
C ILE A 859 45.26 19.78 24.39
N ASN A 860 46.10 20.65 23.87
CA ASN A 860 47.40 20.98 24.44
C ASN A 860 47.40 22.44 24.96
N PRO A 861 47.26 22.66 26.28
CA PRO A 861 47.30 24.00 26.87
C PRO A 861 48.56 24.79 26.50
N THR A 862 48.46 26.12 26.47
CA THR A 862 49.59 26.98 26.08
C THR A 862 50.71 27.00 27.11
N ALA A 863 50.37 26.89 28.40
CA ALA A 863 51.31 26.77 29.51
C ALA A 863 51.07 25.47 30.27
N ASP A 864 52.11 24.96 30.93
CA ASP A 864 51.99 23.82 31.85
C ASP A 864 50.95 24.12 32.94
N LEU A 865 50.20 23.09 33.32
CA LEU A 865 49.21 23.15 34.39
C LEU A 865 49.91 23.47 35.72
N VAL A 866 49.22 24.17 36.60
CA VAL A 866 49.76 24.60 37.89
C VAL A 866 49.38 23.60 38.97
N PHE A 867 50.34 23.25 39.82
CA PHE A 867 50.12 22.36 40.97
C PHE A 867 49.07 22.92 41.95
N ASN A 868 48.40 22.01 42.68
CA ASN A 868 47.42 22.30 43.73
C ASN A 868 46.15 23.00 43.21
N GLY A 869 45.18 22.22 42.75
CA GLY A 869 43.87 22.69 42.30
C GLY A 869 43.17 21.63 41.44
N VAL A 870 41.84 21.70 41.39
CA VAL A 870 41.03 20.79 40.57
C VAL A 870 40.77 21.47 39.24
N TYR A 871 41.26 20.88 38.15
CA TYR A 871 40.96 21.28 36.80
C TYR A 871 39.69 20.62 36.32
N HIS A 872 38.92 21.32 35.51
CA HIS A 872 37.84 20.72 34.75
C HIS A 872 37.73 21.38 33.38
N ILE A 873 37.05 20.70 32.47
CA ILE A 873 36.88 21.16 31.09
C ILE A 873 35.41 21.29 30.75
N THR A 874 35.05 22.40 30.09
CA THR A 874 33.74 22.56 29.47
C THR A 874 33.90 22.61 27.95
N ILE A 875 33.03 21.91 27.23
CA ILE A 875 33.02 21.86 25.76
C ILE A 875 31.64 22.31 25.32
N ALA A 876 31.55 23.42 24.61
CA ALA A 876 30.28 23.84 24.02
C ALA A 876 29.82 22.87 22.93
N SER A 877 28.51 22.64 22.84
CA SER A 877 27.93 21.92 21.71
C SER A 877 28.31 22.61 20.40
N GLY A 878 28.79 21.84 19.43
CA GLY A 878 29.25 22.34 18.13
C GLY A 878 30.76 22.62 18.04
N ALA A 879 31.50 22.60 19.15
CA ALA A 879 32.96 22.78 19.12
C ALA A 879 33.66 21.58 18.44
N LEU A 880 33.06 20.39 18.57
CA LEU A 880 33.48 19.14 17.94
C LEU A 880 32.25 18.49 17.28
N THR A 881 32.43 17.99 16.06
CA THR A 881 31.40 17.21 15.35
C THR A 881 31.99 15.89 14.87
N ASP A 882 31.17 14.90 14.55
CA ASP A 882 31.65 13.76 13.77
C ASP A 882 31.84 14.15 12.29
N VAL A 883 32.37 13.21 11.49
CA VAL A 883 32.56 13.38 10.04
C VAL A 883 31.24 13.60 9.27
N SER A 884 30.10 13.22 9.87
CA SER A 884 28.74 13.44 9.34
C SER A 884 28.12 14.74 9.84
N ALA A 885 28.91 15.61 10.47
CA ALA A 885 28.53 16.90 11.03
C ALA A 885 27.53 16.86 12.21
N ASN A 886 27.35 15.72 12.87
CA ASN A 886 26.60 15.68 14.13
C ASN A 886 27.44 16.26 15.26
N ALA A 887 26.92 17.27 15.96
CA ALA A 887 27.62 17.92 17.06
C ALA A 887 27.70 17.02 18.30
N TYR A 888 28.88 16.96 18.92
CA TYR A 888 28.99 16.44 20.28
C TYR A 888 28.15 17.33 21.20
N THR A 889 27.32 16.72 22.06
CA THR A 889 26.43 17.44 22.99
C THR A 889 27.20 18.37 23.93
N GLY A 890 28.48 18.11 24.15
CA GLY A 890 29.38 18.94 24.93
C GLY A 890 29.49 18.53 26.38
N ILE A 891 30.28 19.29 27.13
CA ILE A 891 30.46 19.18 28.58
C ILE A 891 30.13 20.55 29.18
N THR A 892 29.08 20.63 29.99
CA THR A 892 28.55 21.91 30.51
C THR A 892 28.77 22.12 32.00
N ASN A 893 29.24 21.09 32.71
CA ASN A 893 29.42 21.11 34.17
C ASN A 893 30.84 20.73 34.57
N ALA A 894 31.22 21.10 35.79
CA ALA A 894 32.56 20.89 36.32
C ALA A 894 32.86 19.45 36.77
N THR A 895 31.89 18.53 36.72
CA THR A 895 32.00 17.17 37.27
C THR A 895 32.10 16.08 36.21
N THR A 896 31.75 16.38 34.94
CA THR A 896 31.75 15.37 33.86
C THR A 896 33.17 15.00 33.41
N LEU A 897 34.12 15.94 33.48
CA LEU A 897 35.53 15.65 33.29
C LEU A 897 36.37 16.62 34.12
N ASN A 898 36.88 16.11 35.24
CA ASN A 898 37.71 16.85 36.17
C ASN A 898 38.92 16.03 36.64
N PHE A 899 39.99 16.68 37.07
CA PHE A 899 41.20 16.03 37.56
C PHE A 899 42.04 16.98 38.42
N GLU A 900 42.88 16.43 39.29
CA GLU A 900 43.76 17.14 40.20
C GLU A 900 45.24 16.99 39.79
N VAL A 901 45.96 18.12 39.86
CA VAL A 901 47.39 18.21 39.54
C VAL A 901 48.18 18.32 40.86
N ILE A 902 48.97 17.30 41.21
CA ILE A 902 49.79 17.27 42.45
C ILE A 902 51.30 17.37 42.15
N ALA A 903 52.09 17.67 43.20
CA ALA A 903 53.54 17.81 43.11
C ALA A 903 54.24 16.51 42.65
N GLN A 904 55.22 16.66 41.77
CA GLN A 904 56.01 15.58 41.20
C GLN A 904 56.83 14.86 42.29
N SER A 905 56.76 13.53 42.32
CA SER A 905 57.68 12.70 43.12
C SER A 905 58.99 12.53 42.34
N ILE A 906 60.12 12.91 42.92
CA ILE A 906 61.47 12.76 42.34
C ILE A 906 62.31 11.90 43.28
N ASP A 907 62.71 10.71 42.83
CA ASP A 907 63.57 9.77 43.56
C ASP A 907 63.18 9.53 45.04
N GLY A 908 61.87 9.37 45.29
CA GLY A 908 61.31 9.14 46.63
C GLY A 908 61.07 10.41 47.48
N TYR A 909 61.50 11.59 46.99
CA TYR A 909 61.24 12.89 47.61
C TYR A 909 60.06 13.60 46.95
N LYS A 910 59.39 14.47 47.72
CA LYS A 910 58.46 15.46 47.16
C LYS A 910 59.14 16.82 47.11
N THR A 911 58.65 17.70 46.26
CA THR A 911 59.15 19.09 46.20
C THR A 911 58.20 20.03 46.93
N VAL A 912 58.77 20.97 47.68
CA VAL A 912 58.07 22.13 48.24
C VAL A 912 58.55 23.40 47.54
N ARG A 913 57.63 24.30 47.21
CA ARG A 913 57.95 25.57 46.55
C ARG A 913 58.21 26.64 47.60
N SER A 914 59.32 27.36 47.47
CA SER A 914 59.57 28.53 48.29
C SER A 914 58.50 29.59 48.02
N PRO A 915 57.84 30.13 49.06
CA PRO A 915 56.94 31.26 48.90
C PRO A 915 57.68 32.60 48.71
N ASP A 916 59.01 32.63 48.88
CA ASP A 916 59.84 33.83 48.77
C ASP A 916 60.55 33.93 47.41
N THR A 917 61.17 32.84 46.95
CA THR A 917 61.98 32.82 45.71
C THR A 917 61.32 32.08 44.55
N ASP A 918 60.18 31.42 44.79
CA ASP A 918 59.50 30.52 43.85
C ASP A 918 60.32 29.28 43.42
N LYS A 919 61.54 29.10 43.96
CA LYS A 919 62.38 27.93 43.71
C LYS A 919 61.79 26.68 44.38
N LEU A 920 62.03 25.52 43.78
CA LEU A 920 61.63 24.23 44.33
C LEU A 920 62.74 23.66 45.22
N TRP A 921 62.37 23.18 46.39
CA TRP A 921 63.23 22.52 47.36
C TRP A 921 62.75 21.09 47.62
N LEU A 922 63.64 20.20 48.04
CA LEU A 922 63.19 18.91 48.57
C LEU A 922 62.43 19.09 49.90
N ASP A 923 61.35 18.34 50.08
CA ASP A 923 60.46 18.42 51.25
C ASP A 923 61.13 18.00 52.58
N ARG A 924 62.23 17.24 52.54
CA ARG A 924 63.01 16.76 53.69
C ARG A 924 64.53 16.78 53.41
N ASN A 925 65.35 16.61 54.45
CA ASN A 925 66.82 16.54 54.29
C ASN A 925 67.18 15.31 53.44
N LEU A 926 68.26 15.39 52.68
CA LEU A 926 68.74 14.26 51.90
C LEU A 926 69.06 13.07 52.82
N GLY A 927 68.54 11.89 52.50
CA GLY A 927 68.62 10.67 53.30
C GLY A 927 67.49 10.49 54.33
N ALA A 928 66.60 11.48 54.50
CA ALA A 928 65.52 11.40 55.48
C ALA A 928 64.33 10.58 54.97
N THR A 929 63.70 9.80 55.84
CA THR A 929 62.56 8.95 55.45
C THR A 929 61.23 9.70 55.46
N GLN A 930 61.14 10.87 56.11
CA GLN A 930 59.93 11.70 56.15
C GLN A 930 60.23 13.20 56.33
N VAL A 931 59.24 14.03 56.03
CA VAL A 931 59.23 15.45 56.40
C VAL A 931 59.12 15.57 57.92
N ALA A 932 59.83 16.52 58.54
CA ALA A 932 59.84 16.69 59.97
C ALA A 932 58.43 16.92 60.55
N THR A 933 58.08 16.11 61.54
CA THR A 933 56.84 16.25 62.33
C THR A 933 57.06 17.04 63.63
N SER A 934 58.31 17.17 64.06
CA SER A 934 58.78 18.06 65.13
C SER A 934 60.25 18.44 64.88
N SER A 935 60.78 19.43 65.59
CA SER A 935 62.19 19.81 65.48
C SER A 935 63.17 18.70 65.89
N THR A 936 62.73 17.74 66.71
CA THR A 936 63.52 16.61 67.19
C THR A 936 63.14 15.26 66.55
N ASP A 937 62.42 15.29 65.42
CA ASP A 937 62.02 14.09 64.68
C ASP A 937 63.22 13.39 64.02
N SER A 938 63.69 12.29 64.62
CA SER A 938 64.86 11.55 64.15
C SER A 938 64.72 10.97 62.74
N ALA A 939 63.50 10.68 62.28
CA ALA A 939 63.26 10.16 60.94
C ALA A 939 63.43 11.23 59.84
N SER A 940 63.46 12.51 60.24
CA SER A 940 63.62 13.65 59.33
C SER A 940 65.07 14.18 59.23
N TYR A 941 65.98 13.69 60.07
CA TYR A 941 67.34 14.24 60.16
C TYR A 941 68.16 14.06 58.89
N GLY A 942 67.95 12.98 58.14
CA GLY A 942 68.70 12.65 56.93
C GLY A 942 70.14 12.26 57.19
N ASP A 943 70.99 12.24 56.18
CA ASP A 943 72.39 11.83 56.31
C ASP A 943 73.32 13.01 56.64
N LEU A 944 74.60 12.72 56.92
CA LEU A 944 75.62 13.69 57.35
C LEU A 944 76.86 13.60 56.46
N TYR A 945 76.92 14.46 55.45
CA TYR A 945 77.90 14.43 54.36
C TYR A 945 79.17 15.19 54.71
N GLN A 946 80.34 14.64 54.36
CA GLN A 946 81.59 15.41 54.33
C GLN A 946 81.59 16.34 53.11
N TRP A 947 82.08 17.56 53.27
CA TRP A 947 81.85 18.61 52.29
C TRP A 947 82.47 18.29 50.92
N GLY A 948 81.68 18.32 49.84
CA GLY A 948 82.09 17.97 48.49
C GLY A 948 82.27 16.47 48.19
N ARG A 949 81.95 15.57 49.12
CA ARG A 949 82.08 14.12 48.95
C ARG A 949 80.81 13.52 48.34
N LYS A 950 80.98 12.52 47.49
CA LYS A 950 79.86 11.71 46.96
C LYS A 950 79.23 10.86 48.07
N ALA A 951 77.93 10.60 47.96
CA ALA A 951 77.26 9.57 48.75
C ALA A 951 77.84 8.19 48.43
N ASP A 952 78.67 7.67 49.32
CA ASP A 952 79.37 6.39 49.18
C ASP A 952 79.14 5.48 50.41
N GLY A 953 78.26 5.92 51.30
CA GLY A 953 77.95 5.28 52.56
C GLY A 953 78.63 5.92 53.77
N HIS A 954 79.56 6.87 53.62
CA HIS A 954 80.16 7.58 54.75
C HIS A 954 79.16 8.46 55.51
N GLU A 955 78.14 8.93 54.79
CA GLU A 955 77.12 9.86 55.24
C GLU A 955 76.12 9.24 56.22
N ASP A 956 75.99 7.92 56.20
CA ASP A 956 75.07 7.15 57.03
C ASP A 956 75.34 7.41 58.52
N ARG A 957 74.36 8.05 59.18
CA ARG A 957 74.44 8.44 60.59
C ARG A 957 74.58 7.26 61.56
N THR A 958 74.20 6.04 61.14
CA THR A 958 74.25 4.84 61.99
C THR A 958 75.64 4.20 62.03
N LYS A 959 76.50 4.50 61.05
CA LYS A 959 77.87 3.97 61.01
C LYS A 959 78.76 4.64 62.06
N THR A 960 79.51 3.82 62.80
CA THR A 960 80.42 4.27 63.87
C THR A 960 81.91 4.10 63.55
N SER A 961 82.24 3.32 62.52
CA SER A 961 83.61 3.10 62.09
C SER A 961 84.14 4.30 61.29
N THR A 962 85.41 4.65 61.50
CA THR A 962 86.07 5.80 60.88
C THR A 962 87.40 5.42 60.23
N SER A 963 87.90 6.27 59.34
CA SER A 963 89.23 6.19 58.75
C SER A 963 90.02 7.45 59.06
N SER A 964 91.28 7.34 59.47
CA SER A 964 92.17 8.50 59.62
C SER A 964 92.96 8.81 58.34
N THR A 965 92.80 8.03 57.28
CA THR A 965 93.54 8.18 56.02
C THR A 965 92.82 9.16 55.10
N LEU A 966 93.49 10.26 54.76
CA LEU A 966 93.00 11.21 53.76
C LEU A 966 93.03 10.58 52.37
N THR A 967 92.03 10.91 51.56
CA THR A 967 92.01 10.54 50.13
C THR A 967 92.73 11.59 49.28
N SER A 968 93.15 11.18 48.09
CA SER A 968 93.74 12.03 47.05
C SER A 968 92.82 12.24 45.84
N ASP A 969 91.55 11.83 45.92
CA ASP A 969 90.55 11.97 44.87
C ASP A 969 89.19 12.34 45.48
N ILE A 970 88.52 13.35 44.92
CA ILE A 970 87.19 13.77 45.37
C ILE A 970 86.10 12.78 44.97
N THR A 971 86.27 12.05 43.87
CA THR A 971 85.26 11.15 43.31
C THR A 971 85.30 9.74 43.87
N ASN A 972 86.47 9.29 44.31
CA ASN A 972 86.65 7.98 44.93
C ASN A 972 87.54 8.07 46.18
N ALA A 973 86.91 8.04 47.35
CA ALA A 973 87.61 8.07 48.63
C ALA A 973 88.36 6.78 48.97
N SER A 974 88.20 5.71 48.18
CA SER A 974 88.73 4.36 48.44
C SER A 974 88.28 3.74 49.78
N THR A 975 87.27 4.31 50.42
CA THR A 975 86.63 3.85 51.64
C THR A 975 85.20 4.37 51.69
N THR A 976 84.30 3.65 52.33
CA THR A 976 82.92 4.11 52.63
C THR A 976 82.81 4.61 54.08
N LEU A 977 83.94 4.77 54.78
CA LEU A 977 83.99 5.22 56.17
C LEU A 977 84.09 6.75 56.23
N PHE A 978 83.59 7.31 57.33
CA PHE A 978 83.76 8.71 57.65
C PHE A 978 85.24 9.00 57.94
N ILE A 979 85.82 9.97 57.24
CA ILE A 979 87.26 10.28 57.36
C ILE A 979 87.47 11.29 58.48
N THR A 980 88.12 10.87 59.56
CA THR A 980 88.47 11.75 60.67
C THR A 980 89.79 12.46 60.39
N SER A 981 89.79 13.80 60.38
CA SER A 981 90.97 14.61 60.13
C SER A 981 90.92 15.97 60.84
N ALA A 982 92.02 16.71 60.76
CA ALA A 982 92.20 18.01 61.39
C ALA A 982 91.76 19.21 60.56
N SER A 983 91.15 19.05 59.37
CA SER A 983 90.45 20.13 58.63
C SER A 983 89.70 19.65 57.39
N ASP A 984 90.35 18.87 56.53
CA ASP A 984 89.77 18.40 55.25
C ASP A 984 89.90 16.87 55.13
N TRP A 985 88.96 16.22 54.47
CA TRP A 985 88.95 14.76 54.29
C TRP A 985 89.76 14.29 53.08
N VAL A 986 90.14 15.23 52.20
CA VAL A 986 90.83 14.99 50.94
C VAL A 986 91.97 15.99 50.70
N ASN A 987 93.02 15.58 49.99
CA ASN A 987 94.17 16.41 49.61
C ASN A 987 94.25 16.60 48.08
N VAL A 988 93.40 17.46 47.52
CA VAL A 988 93.25 17.67 46.06
C VAL A 988 93.18 19.14 45.65
N ASP A 989 92.48 19.98 46.40
CA ASP A 989 92.42 21.42 46.17
C ASP A 989 92.18 22.19 47.49
N SER A 990 93.02 23.19 47.75
CA SER A 990 92.84 24.04 48.93
C SER A 990 91.66 25.00 48.78
N SER A 991 91.40 25.51 47.57
CA SER A 991 90.33 26.49 47.32
C SER A 991 88.92 25.92 47.51
N GLY A 992 88.74 24.60 47.34
CA GLY A 992 87.43 23.95 47.33
C GLY A 992 86.64 24.11 46.03
N ALA A 993 87.21 24.75 45.00
CA ALA A 993 86.52 24.99 43.73
C ALA A 993 86.08 23.69 43.03
N SER A 994 86.89 22.63 43.12
CA SER A 994 86.58 21.33 42.51
C SER A 994 85.37 20.68 43.18
N ARG A 995 85.25 20.85 44.50
CA ARG A 995 84.12 20.35 45.30
C ARG A 995 82.84 21.17 45.11
N THR A 996 82.94 22.49 44.97
CA THR A 996 81.80 23.35 44.62
C THR A 996 81.19 22.95 43.26
N ALA A 997 82.03 22.69 42.26
CA ALA A 997 81.58 22.21 40.96
C ALA A 997 81.03 20.77 41.03
N ALA A 998 81.64 19.91 41.85
CA ALA A 998 81.22 18.51 41.97
C ALA A 998 79.83 18.35 42.61
N TRP A 999 79.40 19.29 43.46
CA TRP A 999 78.07 19.32 44.10
C TRP A 999 77.02 20.16 43.35
N ALA A 1000 77.32 20.63 42.13
CA ALA A 1000 76.32 21.18 41.22
C ALA A 1000 75.49 20.08 40.54
N ASP A 1001 74.32 20.41 39.99
CA ASP A 1001 73.49 19.45 39.26
C ASP A 1001 74.30 18.83 38.10
N GLY A 1002 74.34 17.51 38.05
CA GLY A 1002 75.14 16.76 37.08
C GLY A 1002 76.66 16.79 37.31
N GLY A 1003 77.11 17.34 38.44
CA GLY A 1003 78.50 17.33 38.88
C GLY A 1003 79.00 15.92 39.23
N SER A 1004 80.33 15.74 39.27
CA SER A 1004 80.95 14.42 39.48
C SER A 1004 80.62 13.75 40.82
N ASN A 1005 80.25 14.55 41.83
CA ASN A 1005 79.84 14.09 43.15
C ASN A 1005 78.43 14.59 43.49
N ASP A 1006 77.58 14.80 42.49
CA ASP A 1006 76.23 15.26 42.76
C ASP A 1006 75.51 14.24 43.65
N ILE A 1007 75.07 14.73 44.81
CA ILE A 1007 74.38 13.94 45.83
C ILE A 1007 72.87 14.20 45.79
N CYS A 1008 72.43 15.24 45.09
CA CYS A 1008 71.03 15.58 44.96
C CYS A 1008 70.40 14.79 43.80
N PRO A 1009 69.07 14.57 43.81
CA PRO A 1009 68.38 13.97 42.68
C PRO A 1009 68.56 14.80 41.41
N ALA A 1010 68.56 14.17 40.24
CA ALA A 1010 68.76 14.86 38.96
C ALA A 1010 67.87 16.10 38.81
N GLY A 1011 68.48 17.23 38.42
CA GLY A 1011 67.83 18.54 38.34
C GLY A 1011 67.88 19.35 39.65
N PHE A 1012 68.52 18.83 40.71
CA PHE A 1012 68.72 19.51 41.97
C PHE A 1012 70.20 19.57 42.31
N SER A 1013 70.60 20.59 43.07
CA SER A 1013 71.95 20.73 43.57
C SER A 1013 71.98 21.06 45.06
N VAL A 1014 73.16 20.94 45.67
CA VAL A 1014 73.40 21.49 47.00
C VAL A 1014 73.38 23.02 46.87
N PRO A 1015 72.56 23.74 47.66
CA PRO A 1015 72.36 25.17 47.46
C PRO A 1015 73.66 25.96 47.68
N THR A 1016 73.81 27.09 46.99
CA THR A 1016 74.84 28.08 47.36
C THR A 1016 74.47 28.80 48.66
N ASP A 1017 75.44 29.46 49.30
CA ASP A 1017 75.24 30.29 50.50
C ASP A 1017 74.11 31.32 50.29
N ALA A 1018 74.08 31.97 49.11
CA ALA A 1018 73.06 32.96 48.77
C ALA A 1018 71.66 32.36 48.57
N GLU A 1019 71.57 31.20 47.91
CA GLU A 1019 70.30 30.51 47.69
C GLU A 1019 69.70 29.98 49.00
N LEU A 1020 70.55 29.41 49.86
CA LEU A 1020 70.12 28.95 51.17
C LEU A 1020 69.70 30.14 52.04
N ALA A 1021 70.42 31.26 52.00
CA ALA A 1021 70.08 32.45 52.78
C ALA A 1021 68.74 33.05 52.36
N ALA A 1022 68.47 33.15 51.06
CA ALA A 1022 67.23 33.76 50.53
C ALA A 1022 65.95 33.09 51.03
N ASP A 1023 66.01 31.78 51.29
CA ASP A 1023 64.87 30.97 51.76
C ASP A 1023 64.98 30.54 53.24
N THR A 1024 65.95 31.07 53.97
CA THR A 1024 66.12 30.80 55.41
C THR A 1024 66.23 32.10 56.23
N THR A 1025 67.44 32.58 56.49
CA THR A 1025 67.72 33.77 57.33
C THR A 1025 67.41 35.10 56.63
N GLY A 1026 67.10 35.06 55.34
CA GLY A 1026 66.70 36.22 54.52
C GLY A 1026 65.27 36.10 53.99
N ALA A 1027 64.52 35.07 54.39
CA ALA A 1027 63.15 34.84 53.94
C ALA A 1027 62.20 35.93 54.47
N THR A 1028 61.29 36.43 53.63
CA THR A 1028 60.31 37.45 54.00
C THR A 1028 59.02 36.85 54.56
N THR A 1029 58.71 35.59 54.22
CA THR A 1029 57.49 34.91 54.72
C THR A 1029 57.66 34.32 56.12
N THR A 1030 58.74 33.59 56.38
CA THR A 1030 59.08 33.04 57.71
C THR A 1030 60.60 33.04 57.89
N ASP A 1031 61.12 34.11 58.47
CA ASP A 1031 62.55 34.29 58.75
C ASP A 1031 63.06 33.27 59.79
N ILE A 1032 64.10 32.52 59.43
CA ILE A 1032 64.69 31.49 60.28
C ILE A 1032 65.75 32.13 61.19
N ILE A 1033 65.34 32.56 62.38
CA ILE A 1033 66.20 33.17 63.41
C ILE A 1033 66.55 32.24 64.58
N ASN A 1034 65.87 31.09 64.73
CA ASN A 1034 66.16 30.10 65.77
C ASN A 1034 65.53 28.74 65.42
N SER A 1035 65.75 27.74 66.27
CA SER A 1035 65.24 26.38 66.10
C SER A 1035 63.70 26.27 66.00
N ALA A 1036 62.94 27.19 66.57
CA ALA A 1036 61.48 27.15 66.51
C ALA A 1036 60.98 27.62 65.14
N THR A 1037 61.50 28.75 64.65
CA THR A 1037 61.11 29.25 63.31
C THR A 1037 61.65 28.37 62.18
N ALA A 1038 62.77 27.69 62.41
CA ALA A 1038 63.28 26.68 61.49
C ALA A 1038 62.31 25.51 61.25
N PHE A 1039 61.63 25.05 62.30
CA PHE A 1039 60.62 23.98 62.18
C PHE A 1039 59.30 24.48 61.60
N SER A 1040 58.89 25.72 61.91
CA SER A 1040 57.62 26.28 61.39
C SER A 1040 57.71 26.81 59.96
N SER A 1041 58.92 26.98 59.40
CA SER A 1041 59.12 27.41 58.02
C SER A 1041 58.63 26.36 57.02
N PHE A 1042 58.53 26.75 55.74
CA PHE A 1042 58.11 25.83 54.67
C PHE A 1042 59.08 24.63 54.49
N LEU A 1043 60.33 24.76 54.90
CA LEU A 1043 61.36 23.71 54.84
C LEU A 1043 61.33 22.74 56.02
N LYS A 1044 60.69 23.11 57.14
CA LYS A 1044 60.60 22.34 58.38
C LYS A 1044 61.94 21.70 58.79
N ILE A 1045 62.96 22.54 58.99
CA ILE A 1045 64.34 22.08 59.21
C ILE A 1045 64.45 21.42 60.60
N PRO A 1046 64.89 20.16 60.70
CA PRO A 1046 65.04 19.47 61.97
C PRO A 1046 66.44 19.65 62.58
N LEU A 1047 66.55 19.52 63.90
CA LEU A 1047 67.80 19.70 64.67
C LEU A 1047 68.68 18.45 64.60
N ALA A 1048 69.22 18.17 63.42
CA ALA A 1048 69.91 16.92 63.09
C ALA A 1048 71.29 16.73 63.75
N GLY A 1049 71.86 17.78 64.35
CA GLY A 1049 73.23 17.78 64.87
C GLY A 1049 74.28 17.68 63.76
N PHE A 1050 75.48 17.24 64.12
CA PHE A 1050 76.58 17.02 63.17
C PHE A 1050 77.46 15.83 63.56
N ARG A 1051 78.28 15.35 62.61
CA ARG A 1051 79.32 14.34 62.85
C ARG A 1051 80.70 14.98 62.96
N ALA A 1052 81.37 14.74 64.08
CA ALA A 1052 82.64 15.38 64.42
C ALA A 1052 83.83 14.81 63.63
N ARG A 1053 84.66 15.69 63.08
CA ARG A 1053 85.87 15.36 62.33
C ARG A 1053 86.96 14.67 63.18
N SER A 1054 86.99 14.88 64.49
CA SER A 1054 88.08 14.40 65.36
C SER A 1054 88.00 12.92 65.68
N ASN A 1055 86.78 12.38 65.78
CA ASN A 1055 86.53 11.02 66.26
C ASN A 1055 85.29 10.36 65.62
N GLY A 1056 84.57 11.06 64.74
CA GLY A 1056 83.37 10.55 64.07
C GLY A 1056 82.10 10.51 64.91
N THR A 1057 82.08 11.08 66.13
CA THR A 1057 80.90 11.03 67.02
C THR A 1057 79.82 12.03 66.58
N LEU A 1058 78.56 11.69 66.81
CA LEU A 1058 77.43 12.60 66.61
C LEU A 1058 77.29 13.56 67.79
N ASN A 1059 77.24 14.85 67.50
CA ASN A 1059 77.14 15.93 68.49
C ASN A 1059 75.94 16.84 68.18
N GLY A 1060 75.34 17.42 69.22
CA GLY A 1060 74.28 18.43 69.08
C GLY A 1060 72.94 17.91 68.55
N VAL A 1061 72.76 16.58 68.46
CA VAL A 1061 71.51 15.95 68.00
C VAL A 1061 70.34 16.39 68.88
N GLY A 1062 69.28 16.87 68.25
CA GLY A 1062 68.09 17.42 68.93
C GLY A 1062 68.29 18.81 69.54
N THR A 1063 69.47 19.43 69.39
CA THR A 1063 69.82 20.73 70.01
C THR A 1063 70.00 21.84 68.98
N TYR A 1064 70.69 21.57 67.86
CA TYR A 1064 70.86 22.51 66.75
C TYR A 1064 70.97 21.77 65.41
N ALA A 1065 70.78 22.51 64.31
CA ALA A 1065 70.97 22.03 62.94
C ALA A 1065 72.19 22.70 62.31
N LEU A 1066 72.88 21.96 61.45
CA LEU A 1066 73.92 22.45 60.56
C LEU A 1066 73.61 21.94 59.15
N LEU A 1067 73.51 22.86 58.19
CA LEU A 1067 73.26 22.54 56.79
C LEU A 1067 74.43 23.01 55.93
N TRP A 1068 74.95 22.14 55.06
CA TRP A 1068 75.95 22.55 54.09
C TRP A 1068 75.34 23.42 52.99
N SER A 1069 76.09 24.45 52.59
CA SER A 1069 76.00 25.00 51.24
C SER A 1069 77.17 24.50 50.39
N ARG A 1070 77.07 24.54 49.07
CA ARG A 1070 78.20 24.21 48.17
C ARG A 1070 79.24 25.33 48.06
N SER A 1071 79.12 26.40 48.82
CA SER A 1071 80.04 27.55 48.76
C SER A 1071 81.30 27.30 49.59
N ALA A 1072 82.48 27.43 48.96
CA ALA A 1072 83.77 27.29 49.64
C ALA A 1072 84.16 28.55 50.43
N TYR A 1073 84.96 28.39 51.50
CA TYR A 1073 85.53 29.52 52.25
C TYR A 1073 86.99 29.26 52.66
N GLY A 1074 87.90 30.13 52.24
CA GLY A 1074 89.33 30.00 52.57
C GLY A 1074 89.96 28.70 52.05
N SER A 1075 91.03 28.24 52.72
CA SER A 1075 91.86 27.12 52.26
C SER A 1075 91.44 25.74 52.77
N SER A 1076 90.54 25.66 53.75
CA SER A 1076 90.15 24.39 54.38
C SER A 1076 88.73 24.37 54.96
N ALA A 1077 87.96 25.44 54.77
CA ALA A 1077 86.60 25.55 55.28
C ALA A 1077 85.57 25.65 54.13
N ALA A 1078 84.30 25.46 54.50
CA ALA A 1078 83.13 25.62 53.67
C ALA A 1078 82.04 26.36 54.44
N ARG A 1079 81.10 26.95 53.71
CA ARG A 1079 79.98 27.69 54.30
C ARG A 1079 78.88 26.74 54.74
N SER A 1080 78.36 26.98 55.93
CA SER A 1080 77.28 26.22 56.55
C SER A 1080 76.26 27.18 57.17
N LEU A 1081 75.02 26.73 57.30
CA LEU A 1081 74.00 27.42 58.09
C LEU A 1081 73.87 26.72 59.45
N TYR A 1082 74.18 27.43 60.54
CA TYR A 1082 73.94 26.99 61.91
C TYR A 1082 72.58 27.50 62.39
N ILE A 1083 71.80 26.65 63.05
CA ILE A 1083 70.50 27.00 63.63
C ILE A 1083 70.39 26.39 65.03
N GLY A 1084 70.40 27.21 66.06
CA GLY A 1084 70.21 26.78 67.45
C GLY A 1084 69.07 27.51 68.16
N GLY A 1085 68.90 27.23 69.45
CA GLY A 1085 67.88 27.93 70.26
C GLY A 1085 68.15 29.42 70.46
N GLY A 1086 69.41 29.85 70.35
CA GLY A 1086 69.83 31.25 70.58
C GLY A 1086 70.07 32.09 69.33
N GLY A 1087 69.94 31.52 68.13
CA GLY A 1087 70.23 32.23 66.88
C GLY A 1087 70.38 31.29 65.68
N ALA A 1088 70.34 31.87 64.48
CA ALA A 1088 70.61 31.20 63.22
C ALA A 1088 71.50 32.09 62.36
N ASP A 1089 72.68 31.59 61.99
CA ASP A 1089 73.73 32.37 61.33
C ASP A 1089 74.57 31.47 60.42
N PHE A 1090 75.15 32.04 59.37
CA PHE A 1090 76.07 31.31 58.51
C PHE A 1090 77.50 31.30 59.06
N ALA A 1091 78.07 30.11 59.20
CA ALA A 1091 79.41 29.86 59.71
C ALA A 1091 80.37 29.39 58.61
N SER A 1092 81.66 29.30 58.97
CA SER A 1092 82.70 28.70 58.14
C SER A 1092 83.30 27.53 58.90
N ASP A 1093 83.02 26.32 58.42
CA ASP A 1093 83.32 25.07 59.11
C ASP A 1093 84.29 24.21 58.30
N ASP A 1094 85.07 23.41 59.02
CA ASP A 1094 86.01 22.47 58.43
C ASP A 1094 85.32 21.43 57.54
N ARG A 1095 85.85 21.23 56.32
CA ARG A 1095 85.25 20.37 55.29
C ARG A 1095 85.15 18.89 55.70
N ALA A 1096 85.96 18.47 56.68
CA ALA A 1096 85.92 17.12 57.23
C ALA A 1096 84.69 16.84 58.13
N LEU A 1097 83.93 17.87 58.53
CA LEU A 1097 82.71 17.69 59.33
C LEU A 1097 81.58 17.09 58.49
N GLY A 1098 80.69 16.32 59.16
CA GLY A 1098 79.50 15.76 58.52
C GLY A 1098 78.25 16.57 58.87
N PHE A 1099 77.67 17.28 57.89
CA PHE A 1099 76.43 18.06 58.05
C PHE A 1099 75.33 17.58 57.11
N SER A 1100 74.08 17.95 57.42
CA SER A 1100 72.93 17.64 56.59
C SER A 1100 72.89 18.52 55.33
N VAL A 1101 72.19 18.05 54.30
CA VAL A 1101 72.01 18.76 53.03
C VAL A 1101 70.54 18.85 52.71
N ARG A 1102 70.12 20.01 52.20
CA ARG A 1102 68.78 20.27 51.70
C ARG A 1102 68.88 20.76 50.26
N CYS A 1103 68.49 19.94 49.29
CA CYS A 1103 68.70 20.25 47.87
C CYS A 1103 67.66 21.24 47.32
N ILE A 1104 68.11 22.07 46.38
CA ILE A 1104 67.32 23.07 45.65
C ILE A 1104 67.33 22.73 44.15
N LYS A 1105 66.24 22.99 43.44
CA LYS A 1105 66.16 22.81 41.99
C LYS A 1105 66.96 23.91 41.28
N ASP A 1106 67.85 23.50 40.37
CA ASP A 1106 68.70 24.41 39.59
C ASP A 1106 67.92 25.20 38.52
#